data_AF-A8XZC2-F1
#
_entry.id   AF-A8XZC2-F1
#
_cell.length_a   1.000
_cell.length_b   1.000
_cell.length_c   1.000
_cell.angle_alpha   90.00
_cell.angle_beta   90.00
_cell.angle_gamma   90.00
#
_symmetry.space_group_name_H-M   'P 1'
#
loop_
_entity.id
_entity.type
_entity.pdbx_description
1 polymer ?
#
loop_
_entity_poly.entity_id
_entity_poly.type
_entity_poly.pdbx_seq_one_letter_code
_entity_poly.pdbx_strand_id
1 'polypeptide(L)'
;MNTYVAEIGEIVRAQRRDEEYVDEISEKFSKVFKELLGQRRWIRWYPYLKTIASSLYYSSTVVVGNQTLGEEYVHLFESDGLQRVVPSIPSRVSFVLLHSVFPLISNFLIQKAEATLTHPSTNRFLGIDIRSNRKARQSFLDVFHWLRTVLFPQLQRAHCALFYITGSYYSIARRATRIRFLSASAQSDIPALKVYRFLGFVTLAQLAISALLAIFSWLETEKSQKNLEKSKDQKLGKGLESSDLDAISLSHPTFQCTICLENRNPSALFCGHLFCWQCIQEHATTYSGSTSSARCPSCRLEFQPRDSSLCQYSSPNHHPTIYFTGIQPTGIPHLGNFFGSIEPWIDLQNSVNPEDQMMLSVVDQHAISLGPLPADQLRRNTRQMTASVIACGVDPSRTLLFRQSDIPQIAQLSWILGSLQTTSKLARLPQYKEKQERFKKGDIPVGLLTYPLLQAADVLTFKATTVPVGEDQSQHLNLLGGLAYAFNKTYQTDIFPIPKQLTREKNARIRSLREPEKKMSKSSGGPRSRIEITDSRETIIEKCQKAQSDTAGAVTYDKKNRLAVSNLLDLYSAITKTPLSEIDYSSWSTLDLKMNLAEKIDNRLEPIREKFEELENSEEIDKILERNGDAAREIAEKNLKEIRRIVGFL
;
A
#
# COMPACT_ATOMS: atom_id res chain seq x y z
N MET A 1 -11.35 47.48 -22.29
CA MET A 1 -11.01 46.79 -21.03
C MET A 1 -9.50 46.94 -20.83
N ASN A 2 -9.05 47.44 -19.68
CA ASN A 2 -7.61 47.52 -19.40
C ASN A 2 -7.07 46.10 -19.18
N THR A 3 -5.98 45.74 -19.83
CA THR A 3 -5.33 44.43 -19.69
C THR A 3 -3.92 44.60 -19.12
N TYR A 4 -3.57 43.73 -18.19
CA TYR A 4 -2.30 43.70 -17.47
C TYR A 4 -1.53 42.42 -17.81
N VAL A 5 -0.24 42.37 -17.46
CA VAL A 5 0.55 41.14 -17.61
C VAL A 5 0.08 40.16 -16.55
N ALA A 6 -0.25 38.92 -16.96
CA ALA A 6 -0.74 37.91 -16.03
C ALA A 6 0.30 37.54 -14.96
N GLU A 7 -0.16 37.35 -13.73
CA GLU A 7 0.72 36.95 -12.65
C GLU A 7 1.03 35.45 -12.67
N ILE A 8 2.20 35.07 -12.15
CA ILE A 8 2.62 33.67 -12.03
C ILE A 8 1.56 32.86 -11.26
N GLY A 9 1.04 33.40 -10.16
CA GLY A 9 0.04 32.73 -9.33
C GLY A 9 -1.32 32.58 -10.02
N GLU A 10 -1.71 33.51 -10.90
CA GLU A 10 -2.92 33.40 -11.71
C GLU A 10 -2.77 32.29 -12.75
N ILE A 11 -1.65 32.27 -13.46
CA ILE A 11 -1.34 31.26 -14.49
C ILE A 11 -1.31 29.85 -13.88
N VAL A 12 -0.69 29.69 -12.70
CA VAL A 12 -0.61 28.38 -12.01
C VAL A 12 -2.00 27.91 -11.56
N ARG A 13 -2.84 28.82 -11.03
CA ARG A 13 -4.21 28.48 -10.61
C ARG A 13 -5.10 28.10 -11.79
N ALA A 14 -5.04 28.86 -12.88
CA ALA A 14 -5.76 28.58 -14.10
C ALA A 14 -5.40 27.20 -14.65
N GLN A 15 -4.10 26.91 -14.77
CA GLN A 15 -3.65 25.62 -15.28
C GLN A 15 -4.05 24.44 -14.37
N ARG A 16 -3.91 24.58 -13.06
CA ARG A 16 -4.31 23.51 -12.12
C ARG A 16 -5.81 23.22 -12.22
N ARG A 17 -6.61 24.27 -12.43
CA ARG A 17 -8.04 24.14 -12.62
C ARG A 17 -8.38 23.44 -13.94
N ASP A 18 -7.66 23.75 -15.01
CA ASP A 18 -7.78 23.04 -16.30
C ASP A 18 -7.43 21.56 -16.17
N GLU A 19 -6.38 21.22 -15.42
CA GLU A 19 -5.99 19.82 -15.15
C GLU A 19 -7.08 19.05 -14.40
N GLU A 20 -7.71 19.66 -13.38
CA GLU A 20 -8.86 19.08 -12.67
C GLU A 20 -10.03 18.76 -13.61
N TYR A 21 -10.38 19.71 -14.50
CA TYR A 21 -11.45 19.49 -15.47
C TYR A 21 -11.11 18.42 -16.52
N VAL A 22 -9.87 18.40 -17.02
CA VAL A 22 -9.42 17.36 -17.97
C VAL A 22 -9.47 15.98 -17.33
N ASP A 23 -9.08 15.86 -16.05
CA ASP A 23 -9.15 14.60 -15.32
C ASP A 23 -10.60 14.14 -15.09
N GLU A 24 -11.50 15.05 -14.71
CA GLU A 24 -12.93 14.75 -14.57
C GLU A 24 -13.56 14.32 -15.91
N ILE A 25 -13.26 15.03 -17.00
CA ILE A 25 -13.70 14.67 -18.35
C ILE A 25 -13.13 13.30 -18.74
N SER A 26 -11.85 13.05 -18.45
CA SER A 26 -11.21 11.77 -18.79
C SER A 26 -11.84 10.60 -18.03
N GLU A 27 -12.21 10.78 -16.76
CA GLU A 27 -12.89 9.76 -15.96
C GLU A 27 -14.30 9.46 -16.49
N LYS A 28 -15.09 10.51 -16.74
CA LYS A 28 -16.43 10.37 -17.33
C LYS A 28 -16.37 9.73 -18.71
N PHE A 29 -15.45 10.19 -19.56
CA PHE A 29 -15.23 9.65 -20.89
C PHE A 29 -14.79 8.18 -20.83
N SER A 30 -13.91 7.82 -19.89
CA SER A 30 -13.50 6.44 -19.64
C SER A 30 -14.67 5.53 -19.26
N LYS A 31 -15.57 6.01 -18.39
CA LYS A 31 -16.78 5.29 -18.01
C LYS A 31 -17.71 5.06 -19.20
N VAL A 32 -18.01 6.13 -19.95
CA VAL A 32 -18.87 6.05 -21.16
C VAL A 32 -18.25 5.16 -22.23
N PHE A 33 -16.94 5.28 -22.48
CA PHE A 33 -16.23 4.45 -23.46
C PHE A 33 -16.26 2.97 -23.07
N LYS A 34 -16.15 2.67 -21.77
CA LYS A 34 -16.28 1.30 -21.24
C LYS A 34 -17.68 0.73 -21.41
N GLU A 35 -18.71 1.53 -21.15
CA GLU A 35 -20.12 1.13 -21.30
C GLU A 35 -20.50 0.94 -22.78
N LEU A 36 -20.07 1.83 -23.68
CA LEU A 36 -20.45 1.79 -25.11
C LEU A 36 -19.67 0.77 -25.95
N LEU A 37 -18.34 0.72 -25.79
CA LEU A 37 -17.45 -0.07 -26.67
C LEU A 37 -17.02 -1.40 -26.04
N GLY A 38 -17.44 -1.63 -24.80
CA GLY A 38 -17.11 -2.80 -24.01
C GLY A 38 -15.67 -2.78 -23.49
N GLN A 39 -15.43 -3.63 -22.49
CA GLN A 39 -14.20 -3.64 -21.72
C GLN A 39 -12.93 -3.94 -22.55
N ARG A 40 -13.04 -4.76 -23.61
CA ARG A 40 -11.89 -5.10 -24.49
C ARG A 40 -11.37 -3.89 -25.26
N ARG A 41 -12.27 -3.09 -25.86
CA ARG A 41 -11.86 -1.87 -26.57
C ARG A 41 -11.40 -0.82 -25.57
N TRP A 42 -12.07 -0.70 -24.42
CA TRP A 42 -11.67 0.22 -23.36
C TRP A 42 -10.23 -0.01 -22.88
N ILE A 43 -9.82 -1.24 -22.55
CA ILE A 43 -8.45 -1.53 -22.11
C ILE A 43 -7.41 -1.13 -23.18
N ARG A 44 -7.69 -1.43 -24.46
CA ARG A 44 -6.79 -1.07 -25.57
C ARG A 44 -6.60 0.44 -25.69
N TRP A 45 -7.67 1.20 -25.47
CA TRP A 45 -7.66 2.66 -25.64
C TRP A 45 -7.36 3.43 -24.34
N TYR A 46 -7.40 2.77 -23.18
CA TYR A 46 -7.22 3.39 -21.86
C TYR A 46 -5.99 4.31 -21.74
N PRO A 47 -4.78 3.90 -22.19
CA PRO A 47 -3.60 4.77 -22.13
C PRO A 47 -3.74 6.07 -22.96
N TYR A 48 -4.65 6.09 -23.93
CA TYR A 48 -4.89 7.21 -24.83
C TYR A 48 -6.06 8.09 -24.37
N LEU A 49 -6.91 7.64 -23.44
CA LEU A 49 -8.14 8.34 -23.06
C LEU A 49 -7.88 9.71 -22.45
N LYS A 50 -6.84 9.84 -21.60
CA LYS A 50 -6.45 11.14 -21.03
C LYS A 50 -5.96 12.10 -22.11
N THR A 51 -5.19 11.62 -23.07
CA THR A 51 -4.76 12.42 -24.24
C THR A 51 -5.95 12.83 -25.10
N ILE A 52 -6.90 11.93 -25.35
CA ILE A 52 -8.12 12.23 -26.10
C ILE A 52 -8.96 13.29 -25.37
N ALA A 53 -9.18 13.13 -24.06
CA ALA A 53 -9.92 14.10 -23.24
C ALA A 53 -9.24 15.48 -23.25
N SER A 54 -7.92 15.52 -23.05
CA SER A 54 -7.12 16.76 -23.12
C SER A 54 -7.22 17.41 -24.52
N SER A 55 -7.04 16.63 -25.58
CA SER A 55 -7.16 17.12 -26.95
C SER A 55 -8.55 17.66 -27.25
N LEU A 56 -9.62 16.97 -26.82
CA LEU A 56 -10.99 17.44 -27.00
C LEU A 56 -11.25 18.72 -26.21
N TYR A 57 -10.83 18.78 -24.94
CA TYR A 57 -10.98 19.95 -24.08
C TYR A 57 -10.31 21.18 -24.71
N TYR A 58 -9.01 21.11 -24.98
CA TYR A 58 -8.28 22.25 -25.56
C TYR A 58 -8.67 22.55 -27.02
N SER A 59 -9.18 21.57 -27.78
CA SER A 59 -9.75 21.86 -29.11
C SER A 59 -11.07 22.61 -29.00
N SER A 60 -11.93 22.26 -28.03
CA SER A 60 -13.21 22.93 -27.82
C SER A 60 -13.09 24.34 -27.23
N THR A 61 -11.96 24.64 -26.57
CA THR A 61 -11.69 25.95 -25.96
C THR A 61 -10.68 26.74 -26.81
N VAL A 62 -9.40 26.37 -26.74
CA VAL A 62 -8.27 27.11 -27.32
C VAL A 62 -8.33 27.16 -28.84
N VAL A 63 -8.65 26.07 -29.55
CA VAL A 63 -8.69 26.12 -31.03
C VAL A 63 -9.84 26.98 -31.54
N VAL A 64 -11.00 26.94 -30.86
CA VAL A 64 -12.16 27.80 -31.15
C VAL A 64 -11.84 29.27 -30.86
N GLY A 65 -10.93 29.54 -29.91
CA GLY A 65 -10.53 30.89 -29.52
C GLY A 65 -11.26 31.40 -28.28
N ASN A 66 -11.86 30.49 -27.52
CA ASN A 66 -12.46 30.79 -26.22
C ASN A 66 -11.44 30.56 -25.11
N GLN A 67 -11.67 31.19 -23.96
CA GLN A 67 -10.93 30.91 -22.73
C GLN A 67 -11.17 29.46 -22.29
N THR A 68 -10.16 28.83 -21.72
CA THR A 68 -10.37 27.60 -20.95
C THR A 68 -11.15 27.89 -19.67
N LEU A 69 -11.73 26.86 -19.05
CA LEU A 69 -12.45 27.04 -17.78
C LEU A 69 -11.52 27.52 -16.65
N GLY A 70 -10.25 27.09 -16.67
CA GLY A 70 -9.23 27.59 -15.76
C GLY A 70 -8.86 29.05 -16.04
N GLU A 71 -8.76 29.44 -17.30
CA GLU A 71 -8.53 30.83 -17.71
C GLU A 71 -9.71 31.74 -17.33
N GLU A 72 -10.95 31.28 -17.51
CA GLU A 72 -12.16 31.98 -17.10
C GLU A 72 -12.22 32.16 -15.57
N TYR A 73 -11.86 31.12 -14.81
CA TYR A 73 -11.82 31.13 -13.34
C TYR A 73 -10.92 32.24 -12.76
N VAL A 74 -9.88 32.66 -13.48
CA VAL A 74 -8.93 33.70 -13.06
C VAL A 74 -8.95 34.93 -13.98
N HIS A 75 -9.90 35.01 -14.91
CA HIS A 75 -10.02 36.08 -15.91
C HIS A 75 -8.74 36.35 -16.72
N LEU A 76 -8.11 35.27 -17.22
CA LEU A 76 -6.93 35.31 -18.08
C LEU A 76 -7.27 35.21 -19.56
N PHE A 77 -6.58 35.96 -20.40
CA PHE A 77 -6.75 35.96 -21.85
C PHE A 77 -5.46 35.55 -22.56
N GLU A 78 -5.56 34.74 -23.60
CA GLU A 78 -4.41 34.40 -24.44
C GLU A 78 -4.05 35.55 -25.40
N SER A 79 -2.76 35.84 -25.54
CA SER A 79 -2.23 36.80 -26.50
C SER A 79 -1.02 36.27 -27.26
N ASP A 80 -0.87 36.68 -28.52
CA ASP A 80 0.31 36.37 -29.34
C ASP A 80 1.50 37.28 -28.99
N GLY A 81 2.41 36.78 -28.16
CA GLY A 81 3.62 37.52 -27.79
C GLY A 81 3.35 38.86 -27.08
N LEU A 82 3.93 39.94 -27.58
CA LEU A 82 3.77 41.31 -27.05
C LEU A 82 2.64 42.09 -27.74
N GLN A 83 2.11 41.55 -28.84
CA GLN A 83 1.00 42.16 -29.55
C GLN A 83 -0.27 41.70 -28.85
N ARG A 84 -1.14 42.63 -28.42
CA ARG A 84 -2.40 42.35 -27.73
C ARG A 84 -3.47 41.83 -28.71
N VAL A 85 -3.10 40.78 -29.46
CA VAL A 85 -3.90 40.16 -30.52
C VAL A 85 -4.12 38.70 -30.13
N VAL A 86 -5.32 38.19 -30.45
CA VAL A 86 -5.68 36.79 -30.23
C VAL A 86 -4.72 35.89 -31.03
N PRO A 87 -4.18 34.80 -30.44
CA PRO A 87 -3.30 33.90 -31.15
C PRO A 87 -3.92 33.35 -32.43
N SER A 88 -3.11 33.25 -33.49
CA SER A 88 -3.55 32.72 -34.77
C SER A 88 -4.05 31.26 -34.64
N ILE A 89 -5.00 30.85 -35.49
CA ILE A 89 -5.50 29.46 -35.51
C ILE A 89 -4.35 28.44 -35.62
N PRO A 90 -3.33 28.62 -36.50
CA PRO A 90 -2.17 27.73 -36.55
C PRO A 90 -1.40 27.64 -35.24
N SER A 91 -1.21 28.75 -34.52
CA SER A 91 -0.54 28.77 -33.21
C SER A 91 -1.34 27.99 -32.17
N ARG A 92 -2.67 28.14 -32.16
CA ARG A 92 -3.58 27.44 -31.23
C ARG A 92 -3.63 25.94 -31.50
N VAL A 93 -3.72 25.54 -32.78
CA VAL A 93 -3.66 24.12 -33.18
C VAL A 93 -2.30 23.51 -32.82
N SER A 94 -1.21 24.23 -33.08
CA SER A 94 0.14 23.79 -32.73
C SER A 94 0.31 23.60 -31.22
N PHE A 95 -0.33 24.44 -30.41
CA PHE A 95 -0.32 24.29 -28.96
C PHE A 95 -0.99 22.98 -28.54
N VAL A 96 -2.19 22.67 -29.05
CA VAL A 96 -2.90 21.42 -28.70
C VAL A 96 -2.09 20.19 -29.11
N LEU A 97 -1.49 20.22 -30.31
CA LEU A 97 -0.64 19.13 -30.79
C LEU A 97 0.59 18.93 -29.91
N LEU A 98 1.30 20.01 -29.55
CA LEU A 98 2.50 19.93 -28.70
C LEU A 98 2.18 19.59 -27.24
N HIS A 99 1.05 20.06 -26.72
CA HIS A 99 0.69 19.89 -25.31
C HIS A 99 0.08 18.51 -25.04
N SER A 100 -0.86 18.07 -25.88
CA SER A 100 -1.62 16.84 -25.64
C SER A 100 -1.07 15.65 -26.41
N VAL A 101 -0.73 15.83 -27.69
CA VAL A 101 -0.47 14.71 -28.62
C VAL A 101 1.01 14.34 -28.66
N PHE A 102 1.91 15.32 -28.65
CA PHE A 102 3.36 15.10 -28.75
C PHE A 102 3.94 14.18 -27.66
N PRO A 103 3.56 14.30 -26.36
CA PRO A 103 4.07 13.38 -25.32
C PRO A 103 3.71 11.91 -25.60
N LEU A 104 2.59 11.67 -26.25
CA LEU A 104 2.15 10.32 -26.59
C LEU A 104 2.91 9.78 -27.81
N ILE A 105 3.03 10.59 -28.87
CA ILE A 105 3.77 10.22 -30.08
C ILE A 105 5.25 9.99 -29.76
N SER A 106 5.87 10.86 -28.97
CA SER A 106 7.30 10.75 -28.63
C SER A 106 7.59 9.47 -27.86
N ASN A 107 6.77 9.13 -26.86
CA ASN A 107 6.89 7.87 -26.12
C ASN A 107 6.69 6.66 -27.02
N PHE A 108 5.70 6.69 -27.91
CA PHE A 108 5.46 5.60 -28.86
C PHE A 108 6.65 5.40 -29.83
N LEU A 109 7.21 6.49 -30.37
CA LEU A 109 8.36 6.43 -31.27
C LEU A 109 9.61 5.89 -30.57
N ILE A 110 9.88 6.32 -29.33
CA ILE A 110 11.02 5.83 -28.52
C ILE A 110 10.86 4.34 -28.23
N GLN A 111 9.68 3.90 -27.77
CA GLN A 111 9.43 2.49 -27.49
C GLN A 111 9.57 1.62 -28.75
N LYS A 112 9.07 2.11 -29.88
CA LYS A 112 9.21 1.42 -31.17
C LYS A 112 10.67 1.34 -31.62
N ALA A 113 11.45 2.41 -31.42
CA ALA A 113 12.87 2.42 -31.71
C ALA A 113 13.65 1.42 -30.83
N GLU A 114 13.38 1.38 -29.52
CA GLU A 114 13.97 0.42 -28.58
C GLU A 114 13.58 -1.03 -28.93
N ALA A 115 12.31 -1.28 -29.25
CA ALA A 115 11.84 -2.60 -29.68
C ALA A 115 12.53 -3.06 -30.98
N THR A 116 12.72 -2.14 -31.92
CA THR A 116 13.43 -2.42 -33.18
C THR A 116 14.91 -2.74 -32.90
N LEU A 117 15.56 -2.00 -32.00
CA LEU A 117 16.96 -2.24 -31.63
C LEU A 117 17.18 -3.49 -30.79
N THR A 118 16.21 -3.92 -29.99
CA THR A 118 16.30 -5.13 -29.15
C THR A 118 15.99 -6.41 -29.93
N HIS A 119 15.33 -6.30 -31.10
CA HIS A 119 15.03 -7.48 -31.93
C HIS A 119 16.33 -8.13 -32.49
N PRO A 120 16.50 -9.47 -32.39
CA PRO A 120 17.73 -10.16 -32.82
C PRO A 120 18.02 -10.09 -34.33
N SER A 121 16.99 -9.88 -35.15
CA SER A 121 17.10 -9.86 -36.62
C SER A 121 17.38 -8.48 -37.22
N THR A 122 17.54 -7.44 -36.39
CA THR A 122 17.75 -6.07 -36.87
C THR A 122 19.19 -5.90 -37.34
N ASN A 123 19.38 -5.88 -38.67
CA ASN A 123 20.69 -5.75 -39.28
C ASN A 123 21.16 -4.29 -39.35
N ARG A 124 20.23 -3.36 -39.62
CA ARG A 124 20.48 -1.92 -39.75
C ARG A 124 19.53 -1.10 -38.89
N PHE A 125 20.03 -0.03 -38.29
CA PHE A 125 19.22 0.99 -37.63
C PHE A 125 19.80 2.37 -37.95
N LEU A 126 18.96 3.28 -38.44
CA LEU A 126 19.37 4.62 -38.89
C LEU A 126 20.56 4.60 -39.87
N GLY A 127 20.60 3.63 -40.78
CA GLY A 127 21.65 3.51 -41.80
C GLY A 127 22.96 2.87 -41.32
N ILE A 128 23.10 2.53 -40.03
CA ILE A 128 24.29 1.89 -39.45
C ILE A 128 24.05 0.38 -39.32
N ASP A 129 25.04 -0.44 -39.72
CA ASP A 129 25.02 -1.88 -39.53
C ASP A 129 25.28 -2.24 -38.04
N ILE A 130 24.27 -2.82 -37.39
CA ILE A 130 24.25 -3.11 -35.94
C ILE A 130 24.50 -4.58 -35.64
N ARG A 131 24.30 -5.48 -36.60
CA ARG A 131 24.45 -6.94 -36.40
C ARG A 131 25.85 -7.34 -35.96
N SER A 132 26.88 -6.76 -36.59
CA SER A 132 28.29 -7.05 -36.29
C SER A 132 28.87 -6.15 -35.19
N ASN A 133 28.23 -5.01 -34.90
CA ASN A 133 28.76 -3.99 -33.99
C ASN A 133 27.92 -3.89 -32.70
N ARG A 134 28.19 -4.82 -31.76
CA ARG A 134 27.53 -4.87 -30.44
C ARG A 134 27.73 -3.57 -29.64
N LYS A 135 28.86 -2.88 -29.81
CA LYS A 135 29.13 -1.58 -29.16
C LYS A 135 28.18 -0.50 -29.67
N ALA A 136 28.01 -0.38 -30.99
CA ALA A 136 27.07 0.57 -31.58
C ALA A 136 25.62 0.30 -31.11
N ARG A 137 25.21 -0.98 -31.03
CA ARG A 137 23.90 -1.37 -30.50
C ARG A 137 23.68 -0.87 -29.08
N GLN A 138 24.66 -1.09 -28.21
CA GLN A 138 24.60 -0.67 -26.82
C GLN A 138 24.59 0.86 -26.69
N SER A 139 25.43 1.56 -27.46
CA SER A 139 25.45 3.02 -27.46
C SER A 139 24.10 3.64 -27.86
N PHE A 140 23.39 3.07 -28.85
CA PHE A 140 22.05 3.56 -29.18
C PHE A 140 21.04 3.36 -28.05
N LEU A 141 21.07 2.20 -27.37
CA LEU A 141 20.20 1.93 -26.22
C LEU A 141 20.52 2.86 -25.05
N ASP A 142 21.80 3.10 -24.78
CA ASP A 142 22.26 4.01 -23.73
C ASP A 142 21.81 5.45 -24.03
N VAL A 143 21.83 5.87 -25.30
CA VAL A 143 21.31 7.18 -25.74
C VAL A 143 19.80 7.28 -25.50
N PHE A 144 19.00 6.28 -25.87
CA PHE A 144 17.55 6.32 -25.60
C PHE A 144 17.24 6.34 -24.10
N HIS A 145 17.97 5.55 -23.33
CA HIS A 145 17.88 5.55 -21.88
C HIS A 145 18.23 6.95 -21.31
N TRP A 146 19.32 7.55 -21.77
CA TRP A 146 19.76 8.89 -21.36
C TRP A 146 18.75 9.98 -21.75
N LEU A 147 18.19 9.93 -22.96
CA LEU A 147 17.16 10.87 -23.40
C LEU A 147 15.94 10.85 -22.46
N ARG A 148 15.49 9.64 -22.09
CA ARG A 148 14.30 9.43 -21.25
C ARG A 148 14.54 9.77 -19.77
N THR A 149 15.68 9.36 -19.23
CA THR A 149 15.96 9.45 -17.78
C THR A 149 16.68 10.72 -17.38
N VAL A 150 17.42 11.34 -18.31
CA VAL A 150 18.25 12.52 -18.04
C VAL A 150 17.75 13.71 -18.85
N LEU A 151 17.75 13.68 -20.18
CA LEU A 151 17.51 14.89 -20.98
C LEU A 151 16.11 15.48 -20.76
N PHE A 152 15.04 14.71 -20.99
CA PHE A 152 13.68 15.25 -20.89
C PHE A 152 13.31 15.74 -19.48
N PRO A 153 13.62 15.02 -18.38
CA PRO A 153 13.38 15.53 -17.03
C PRO A 153 14.14 16.83 -16.74
N GLN A 154 15.40 16.95 -17.17
CA GLN A 154 16.18 18.16 -16.93
C GLN A 154 15.70 19.34 -17.78
N LEU A 155 15.27 19.10 -19.02
CA LEU A 155 14.69 20.12 -19.88
C LEU A 155 13.37 20.66 -19.31
N GLN A 156 12.53 19.78 -18.75
CA GLN A 156 11.31 20.18 -18.04
C GLN A 156 11.63 21.03 -16.79
N ARG A 157 12.62 20.61 -15.99
CA ARG A 157 13.06 21.37 -14.80
C ARG A 157 13.60 22.75 -15.17
N ALA A 158 14.43 22.84 -16.21
CA ALA A 158 14.95 24.10 -16.71
C ALA A 158 13.83 25.03 -17.21
N HIS A 159 12.82 24.48 -17.90
CA HIS A 159 11.65 25.24 -18.33
C HIS A 159 10.82 25.76 -17.15
N CYS A 160 10.55 24.93 -16.14
CA CYS A 160 9.83 25.35 -14.93
C CYS A 160 10.60 26.45 -14.16
N ALA A 161 11.92 26.30 -14.04
CA ALA A 161 12.77 27.31 -13.42
C ALA A 161 12.68 28.65 -14.17
N LEU A 162 12.76 28.62 -15.50
CA LEU A 162 12.63 29.80 -16.34
C LEU A 162 11.22 30.42 -16.25
N PHE A 163 10.16 29.59 -16.14
CA PHE A 163 8.80 30.07 -15.90
C PHE A 163 8.70 30.84 -14.58
N TYR A 164 9.23 30.33 -13.48
CA TYR A 164 9.19 31.02 -12.19
C TYR A 164 10.02 32.33 -12.16
N ILE A 165 11.02 32.46 -13.03
CA ILE A 165 11.84 33.67 -13.17
C ILE A 165 11.13 34.72 -14.04
N THR A 166 10.65 34.33 -15.22
CA THR A 166 10.13 35.26 -16.23
C THR A 166 8.61 35.42 -16.21
N GLY A 167 7.88 34.47 -15.62
CA GLY A 167 6.42 34.44 -15.55
C GLY A 167 5.69 34.26 -16.88
N SER A 168 6.40 33.91 -17.96
CA SER A 168 5.85 34.09 -19.31
C SER A 168 5.15 32.85 -19.89
N TYR A 169 5.67 31.64 -19.64
CA TYR A 169 5.18 30.41 -20.27
C TYR A 169 5.18 29.24 -19.30
N TYR A 170 3.99 28.81 -18.88
CA TYR A 170 3.85 27.69 -17.93
C TYR A 170 4.21 26.34 -18.56
N SER A 171 3.81 26.08 -19.80
CA SER A 171 4.12 24.84 -20.52
C SER A 171 5.12 25.06 -21.65
N ILE A 172 5.91 24.02 -21.97
CA ILE A 172 6.84 24.04 -23.10
C ILE A 172 6.08 24.27 -24.41
N ALA A 173 4.89 23.71 -24.54
CA ALA A 173 4.02 23.92 -25.70
C ALA A 173 3.68 25.40 -25.91
N ARG A 174 3.26 26.12 -24.85
CA ARG A 174 2.98 27.57 -24.92
C ARG A 174 4.24 28.39 -25.21
N ARG A 175 5.40 27.97 -24.70
CA ARG A 175 6.69 28.59 -25.04
C ARG A 175 7.03 28.43 -26.52
N ALA A 176 6.82 27.25 -27.08
CA ALA A 176 7.08 26.96 -28.49
C ALA A 176 6.13 27.75 -29.43
N THR A 177 4.87 27.92 -29.03
CA THR A 177 3.87 28.68 -29.81
C THR A 177 3.82 30.17 -29.50
N ARG A 178 4.62 30.64 -28.53
CA ARG A 178 4.70 32.04 -28.06
C ARG A 178 3.37 32.61 -27.52
N ILE A 179 2.47 31.74 -27.07
CA ILE A 179 1.20 32.15 -26.44
C ILE A 179 1.48 32.60 -25.01
N ARG A 180 1.11 33.84 -24.69
CA ARG A 180 1.22 34.45 -23.35
C ARG A 180 -0.17 34.73 -22.77
N PHE A 181 -0.19 35.03 -21.48
CA PHE A 181 -1.42 35.42 -20.78
C PHE A 181 -1.43 36.90 -20.43
N LEU A 182 -2.60 37.51 -20.58
CA LEU A 182 -2.96 38.83 -20.09
C LEU A 182 -4.03 38.66 -19.00
N SER A 183 -3.96 39.45 -17.93
CA SER A 183 -4.98 39.47 -16.87
C SER A 183 -5.89 40.68 -17.01
N ALA A 184 -7.17 40.51 -16.66
CA ALA A 184 -8.09 41.62 -16.43
C ALA A 184 -7.83 42.35 -15.09
N SER A 185 -7.14 41.69 -14.16
CA SER A 185 -6.90 42.21 -12.82
C SER A 185 -5.68 43.16 -12.82
N ALA A 186 -5.82 44.31 -12.17
CA ALA A 186 -4.72 45.27 -11.99
C ALA A 186 -3.81 44.91 -10.79
N GLN A 187 -4.10 43.81 -10.10
CA GLN A 187 -3.42 43.44 -8.87
C GLN A 187 -2.00 42.97 -9.19
N SER A 188 -1.03 43.56 -8.50
CA SER A 188 0.36 43.09 -8.50
C SER A 188 0.73 42.67 -7.08
N ASP A 189 0.73 41.37 -6.79
CA ASP A 189 1.24 40.81 -5.54
C ASP A 189 2.78 40.73 -5.63
N ILE A 190 3.41 41.89 -5.50
CA ILE A 190 4.87 42.06 -5.53
C ILE A 190 5.59 41.12 -4.52
N PRO A 191 5.08 40.90 -3.29
CA PRO A 191 5.60 39.89 -2.37
C PRO A 191 5.61 38.48 -2.95
N ALA A 192 4.50 37.99 -3.51
CA ALA A 192 4.43 36.66 -4.11
C ALA A 192 5.40 36.48 -5.28
N LEU A 193 5.57 37.52 -6.11
CA LEU A 193 6.52 37.51 -7.22
C LEU A 193 7.98 37.28 -6.78
N LYS A 194 8.38 37.85 -5.63
CA LYS A 194 9.73 37.63 -5.06
C LYS A 194 9.93 36.17 -4.67
N VAL A 195 8.91 35.55 -4.08
CA VAL A 195 8.94 34.13 -3.67
C VAL A 195 9.04 33.22 -4.89
N TYR A 196 8.24 33.47 -5.93
CA TYR A 196 8.31 32.68 -7.17
C TYR A 196 9.67 32.81 -7.86
N ARG A 197 10.21 34.03 -7.97
CA ARG A 197 11.56 34.23 -8.56
C ARG A 197 12.64 33.53 -7.74
N PHE A 198 12.57 33.61 -6.41
CA PHE A 198 13.48 32.88 -5.53
C PHE A 198 13.42 31.38 -5.79
N LEU A 199 12.21 30.80 -5.86
CA LEU A 199 12.03 29.38 -6.21
C LEU A 199 12.64 29.05 -7.57
N GLY A 200 12.45 29.91 -8.57
CA GLY A 200 13.07 29.78 -9.89
C GLY A 200 14.61 29.73 -9.81
N PHE A 201 15.24 30.65 -9.10
CA PHE A 201 16.70 30.64 -8.91
C PHE A 201 17.19 29.40 -8.13
N VAL A 202 16.47 28.97 -7.10
CA VAL A 202 16.78 27.74 -6.36
C VAL A 202 16.74 26.51 -7.27
N THR A 203 15.72 26.40 -8.12
CA THR A 203 15.61 25.29 -9.08
C THR A 203 16.72 25.31 -10.14
N LEU A 204 17.17 26.49 -10.60
CA LEU A 204 18.35 26.61 -11.46
C LEU A 204 19.64 26.18 -10.74
N ALA A 205 19.83 26.61 -9.49
CA ALA A 205 20.98 26.22 -8.68
C ALA A 205 21.00 24.70 -8.47
N GLN A 206 19.85 24.09 -8.18
CA GLN A 206 19.72 22.63 -8.06
C GLN A 206 20.07 21.91 -9.37
N LEU A 207 19.66 22.45 -10.53
CA LEU A 207 20.00 21.91 -11.83
C LEU A 207 21.51 21.98 -12.10
N ALA A 208 22.14 23.12 -11.77
CA ALA A 208 23.57 23.32 -11.90
C ALA A 208 24.38 22.37 -11.00
N ILE A 209 23.97 22.22 -9.74
CA ILE A 209 24.59 21.26 -8.80
C ILE A 209 24.42 19.82 -9.31
N SER A 210 23.24 19.45 -9.79
CA SER A 210 22.99 18.12 -10.34
C SER A 210 23.86 17.84 -11.57
N ALA A 211 24.04 18.83 -12.45
CA ALA A 211 24.93 18.72 -13.60
C ALA A 211 26.40 18.61 -13.18
N LEU A 212 26.83 19.41 -12.20
CA LEU A 212 28.19 19.32 -11.65
C LEU A 212 28.46 17.95 -11.02
N LEU A 213 27.55 17.44 -10.18
CA LEU A 213 27.67 16.10 -9.59
C LEU A 213 27.69 15.01 -10.65
N ALA A 214 26.87 15.13 -11.71
CA ALA A 214 26.91 14.19 -12.82
C ALA A 214 28.26 14.23 -13.55
N ILE A 215 28.82 15.42 -13.81
CA ILE A 215 30.15 15.59 -14.42
C ILE A 215 31.24 15.01 -13.51
N PHE A 216 31.20 15.29 -12.20
CA PHE A 216 32.16 14.72 -11.24
C PHE A 216 32.07 13.19 -11.19
N SER A 217 30.86 12.64 -11.12
CA SER A 217 30.67 11.18 -11.15
C SER A 217 31.17 10.56 -12.45
N TRP A 218 30.96 11.22 -13.59
CA TRP A 218 31.45 10.76 -14.88
C TRP A 218 32.98 10.77 -14.93
N LEU A 219 33.62 11.85 -14.47
CA LEU A 219 35.09 11.97 -14.36
C LEU A 219 35.69 10.94 -13.41
N GLU A 220 35.02 10.64 -12.29
CA GLU A 220 35.43 9.58 -11.35
C GLU A 220 35.28 8.19 -11.95
N THR A 221 34.21 7.95 -12.72
CA THR A 221 34.02 6.68 -13.43
C THR A 221 35.12 6.48 -14.48
N GLU A 222 35.50 7.53 -15.20
CA GLU A 222 36.56 7.46 -16.22
C GLU A 222 37.94 7.24 -15.58
N LYS A 223 38.23 7.91 -14.45
CA LYS A 223 39.44 7.66 -13.65
C LYS A 223 39.47 6.24 -13.09
N SER A 224 38.34 5.76 -12.58
CA SER A 224 38.20 4.42 -12.02
C SER A 224 38.33 3.34 -13.09
N GLN A 225 37.80 3.55 -14.30
CA GLN A 225 37.99 2.66 -15.44
C GLN A 225 39.46 2.62 -15.89
N LYS A 226 40.12 3.77 -16.02
CA LYS A 226 41.57 3.83 -16.31
C LYS A 226 42.42 3.15 -15.24
N ASN A 227 42.03 3.25 -13.96
CA ASN A 227 42.69 2.55 -12.86
C ASN A 227 42.38 1.04 -12.84
N LEU A 228 41.17 0.63 -13.23
CA LEU A 228 40.78 -0.78 -13.37
C LEU A 228 41.50 -1.45 -14.54
N GLU A 229 41.68 -0.75 -15.67
CA GLU A 229 42.45 -1.25 -16.81
C GLU A 229 43.93 -1.41 -16.44
N LYS A 230 44.53 -0.42 -15.77
CA LYS A 230 45.89 -0.56 -15.21
C LYS A 230 46.01 -1.71 -14.19
N SER A 231 44.98 -1.95 -13.37
CA SER A 231 44.96 -3.06 -12.41
C SER A 231 44.67 -4.41 -13.05
N LYS A 232 43.99 -4.45 -14.21
CA LYS A 232 43.74 -5.66 -15.00
C LYS A 232 45.00 -6.12 -15.72
N ASP A 233 45.78 -5.19 -16.28
CA ASP A 233 47.08 -5.51 -16.89
C ASP A 233 48.08 -6.06 -15.85
N GLN A 234 47.97 -5.66 -14.59
CA GLN A 234 48.76 -6.20 -13.48
C GLN A 234 48.26 -7.56 -12.94
N LYS A 235 46.99 -7.91 -13.16
CA LYS A 235 46.39 -9.17 -12.68
C LYS A 235 46.28 -10.25 -13.76
N LEU A 236 46.57 -9.93 -15.02
CA LEU A 236 46.66 -10.88 -16.14
C LEU A 236 47.94 -11.75 -16.12
N GLY A 237 48.51 -12.02 -14.93
CA GLY A 237 49.64 -12.93 -14.71
C GLY A 237 49.32 -14.14 -13.83
N LYS A 238 48.11 -14.23 -13.26
CA LYS A 238 47.66 -15.42 -12.51
C LYS A 238 46.22 -15.73 -12.86
N GLY A 239 46.04 -16.82 -13.59
CA GLY A 239 44.73 -17.30 -14.03
C GLY A 239 43.86 -17.76 -12.87
N LEU A 240 42.59 -17.36 -12.91
CA LEU A 240 41.47 -18.07 -12.31
C LEU A 240 40.18 -17.64 -13.01
N GLU A 241 39.38 -18.65 -13.33
CA GLU A 241 38.19 -18.61 -14.16
C GLU A 241 37.02 -17.88 -13.49
N SER A 242 36.27 -17.14 -14.31
CA SER A 242 35.09 -16.39 -13.91
C SER A 242 33.82 -17.23 -14.09
N SER A 243 33.32 -17.79 -12.99
CA SER A 243 31.92 -18.22 -12.88
C SER A 243 31.33 -17.49 -11.69
N ASP A 244 30.68 -16.34 -11.92
CA ASP A 244 29.71 -15.70 -11.00
C ASP A 244 29.30 -14.32 -11.54
N LEU A 245 28.58 -14.30 -12.65
CA LEU A 245 27.82 -13.13 -13.10
C LEU A 245 26.62 -13.66 -13.89
N ASP A 246 25.48 -13.81 -13.23
CA ASP A 246 24.15 -13.51 -13.79
C ASP A 246 23.04 -13.89 -12.80
N ALA A 247 22.74 -12.97 -11.87
CA ALA A 247 21.47 -12.92 -11.15
C ALA A 247 21.05 -11.46 -10.90
N ILE A 248 21.17 -10.62 -11.93
CA ILE A 248 20.48 -9.34 -11.97
C ILE A 248 19.05 -9.66 -12.41
N SER A 249 18.08 -9.47 -11.51
CA SER A 249 16.65 -9.46 -11.83
C SER A 249 16.35 -8.33 -12.82
N LEU A 250 16.64 -8.56 -14.09
CA LEU A 250 16.27 -7.71 -15.20
C LEU A 250 14.77 -7.91 -15.44
N SER A 251 13.99 -6.85 -15.21
CA SER A 251 12.62 -6.74 -15.71
C SER A 251 12.64 -6.90 -17.23
N HIS A 252 11.85 -7.81 -17.80
CA HIS A 252 11.77 -7.95 -19.26
C HIS A 252 11.15 -6.67 -19.86
N PRO A 253 11.87 -5.88 -20.67
CA PRO A 253 11.43 -4.54 -21.07
C PRO A 253 10.25 -4.53 -22.05
N THR A 254 9.92 -5.69 -22.64
CA THR A 254 8.97 -5.83 -23.75
C THR A 254 7.70 -6.60 -23.42
N PHE A 255 7.62 -7.28 -22.26
CA PHE A 255 6.46 -8.09 -21.92
C PHE A 255 5.59 -7.40 -20.87
N GLN A 256 4.42 -6.94 -21.30
CA GLN A 256 3.37 -6.42 -20.44
C GLN A 256 2.29 -7.51 -20.28
N CYS A 257 2.00 -7.88 -19.03
CA CYS A 257 0.96 -8.88 -18.79
C CYS A 257 -0.41 -8.35 -19.21
N THR A 258 -1.17 -9.13 -19.97
CA THR A 258 -2.50 -8.74 -20.46
C THR A 258 -3.60 -8.73 -19.39
N ILE A 259 -3.31 -9.22 -18.18
CA ILE A 259 -4.24 -9.24 -17.05
C ILE A 259 -3.99 -8.05 -16.11
N CYS A 260 -2.77 -7.88 -15.57
CA CYS A 260 -2.46 -6.74 -14.69
C CYS A 260 -1.93 -5.50 -15.42
N LEU A 261 -1.60 -5.59 -16.70
CA LEU A 261 -1.06 -4.50 -17.51
C LEU A 261 0.27 -3.94 -16.99
N GLU A 262 1.04 -4.72 -16.25
CA GLU A 262 2.38 -4.35 -15.78
C GLU A 262 3.49 -5.07 -16.56
N ASN A 263 4.63 -4.40 -16.73
CA ASN A 263 5.84 -5.00 -17.30
C ASN A 263 6.48 -5.90 -16.24
N ARG A 264 6.27 -7.20 -16.38
CA ARG A 264 6.73 -8.24 -15.46
C ARG A 264 7.41 -9.36 -16.25
N ASN A 265 7.94 -10.38 -15.61
CA ASN A 265 8.48 -11.52 -16.35
C ASN A 265 7.34 -12.39 -16.91
N PRO A 266 7.39 -12.76 -18.20
CA PRO A 266 6.38 -13.61 -18.82
C PRO A 266 6.41 -15.04 -18.30
N SER A 267 5.24 -15.64 -18.24
CA SER A 267 4.98 -17.06 -18.03
C SER A 267 4.07 -17.54 -19.17
N ALA A 268 4.45 -18.64 -19.81
CA ALA A 268 3.72 -19.19 -20.95
C ALA A 268 2.75 -20.29 -20.49
N LEU A 269 1.54 -20.28 -21.03
CA LEU A 269 0.65 -21.45 -21.00
C LEU A 269 0.95 -22.37 -22.19
N PHE A 270 0.49 -23.63 -22.14
CA PHE A 270 0.64 -24.59 -23.25
C PHE A 270 0.06 -24.10 -24.59
N CYS A 271 -0.94 -23.22 -24.54
CA CYS A 271 -1.51 -22.54 -25.72
C CYS A 271 -0.61 -21.43 -26.31
N GLY A 272 0.58 -21.20 -25.77
CA GLY A 272 1.53 -20.18 -26.24
C GLY A 272 1.25 -18.75 -25.79
N HIS A 273 0.14 -18.49 -25.06
CA HIS A 273 -0.16 -17.16 -24.54
C HIS A 273 0.68 -16.85 -23.30
N LEU A 274 1.19 -15.61 -23.25
CA LEU A 274 2.06 -15.12 -22.20
C LEU A 274 1.29 -14.22 -21.23
N PHE A 275 1.43 -14.48 -19.93
CA PHE A 275 0.88 -13.68 -18.82
C PHE A 275 1.98 -13.49 -17.77
N CYS A 276 1.87 -12.54 -16.84
CA CYS A 276 2.73 -12.62 -15.66
C CYS A 276 2.24 -13.75 -14.77
N TRP A 277 3.17 -14.39 -14.08
CA TRP A 277 2.90 -15.51 -13.18
C TRP A 277 1.74 -15.24 -12.21
N GLN A 278 1.76 -14.06 -11.58
CA GLN A 278 0.78 -13.69 -10.55
C GLN A 278 -0.65 -13.65 -11.09
N CYS A 279 -0.84 -13.12 -12.29
CA CYS A 279 -2.17 -13.03 -12.88
C CYS A 279 -2.69 -14.35 -13.41
N ILE A 280 -1.82 -15.21 -13.94
CA ILE A 280 -2.29 -16.52 -14.42
C ILE A 280 -2.59 -17.47 -13.27
N GLN A 281 -1.86 -17.34 -12.17
CA GLN A 281 -2.13 -18.04 -10.92
C GLN A 281 -3.49 -17.61 -10.36
N GLU A 282 -3.75 -16.30 -10.26
CA GLU A 282 -5.04 -15.74 -9.80
C GLU A 282 -6.21 -16.18 -10.71
N HIS A 283 -6.00 -16.16 -12.03
CA HIS A 283 -7.00 -16.64 -12.98
C HIS A 283 -7.31 -18.13 -12.83
N ALA A 284 -6.29 -18.96 -12.59
CA ALA A 284 -6.46 -20.39 -12.37
C ALA A 284 -7.19 -20.69 -11.05
N THR A 285 -6.87 -19.98 -9.96
CA THR A 285 -7.49 -20.17 -8.64
C THR A 285 -8.95 -19.72 -8.59
N THR A 286 -9.33 -18.73 -9.40
CA THR A 286 -10.73 -18.25 -9.48
C THR A 286 -11.65 -19.26 -10.18
N TYR A 287 -11.13 -20.11 -11.08
CA TYR A 287 -11.93 -21.14 -11.77
C TYR A 287 -12.06 -22.45 -10.96
N SER A 288 -11.08 -22.78 -10.11
CA SER A 288 -11.11 -23.99 -9.26
C SER A 288 -12.18 -24.02 -8.17
N GLY A 289 -12.90 -22.90 -7.94
CA GLY A 289 -14.09 -22.85 -7.07
C GLY A 289 -15.36 -23.42 -7.70
N SER A 290 -15.29 -23.83 -8.97
CA SER A 290 -16.35 -24.54 -9.70
C SER A 290 -15.72 -25.82 -10.27
N THR A 291 -16.47 -26.89 -10.47
CA THR A 291 -16.00 -28.21 -10.96
C THR A 291 -15.50 -28.20 -12.42
N SER A 292 -14.89 -27.11 -12.89
CA SER A 292 -14.43 -26.89 -14.26
C SER A 292 -12.93 -26.59 -14.32
N SER A 293 -12.23 -27.21 -15.26
CA SER A 293 -10.80 -26.99 -15.54
C SER A 293 -10.53 -25.53 -15.91
N ALA A 294 -9.41 -24.95 -15.42
CA ALA A 294 -9.04 -23.58 -15.75
C ALA A 294 -8.85 -23.42 -17.26
N ARG A 295 -9.24 -22.25 -17.78
CA ARG A 295 -9.18 -21.93 -19.21
C ARG A 295 -8.27 -20.74 -19.41
N CYS A 296 -7.49 -20.73 -20.49
CA CYS A 296 -6.63 -19.60 -20.80
C CYS A 296 -7.46 -18.31 -20.90
N PRO A 297 -7.06 -17.21 -20.21
CA PRO A 297 -7.82 -15.96 -20.25
C PRO A 297 -7.97 -15.37 -21.66
N SER A 298 -7.04 -15.69 -22.56
CA SER A 298 -7.06 -15.21 -23.95
C SER A 298 -7.81 -16.15 -24.90
N CYS A 299 -7.40 -17.42 -25.00
CA CYS A 299 -7.95 -18.34 -26.02
C CYS A 299 -8.97 -19.35 -25.47
N ARG A 300 -9.21 -19.36 -24.16
CA ARG A 300 -10.09 -20.30 -23.46
C ARG A 300 -9.73 -21.78 -23.61
N LEU A 301 -8.57 -22.11 -24.20
CA LEU A 301 -8.05 -23.47 -24.19
C LEU A 301 -7.92 -23.92 -22.74
N GLU A 302 -8.47 -25.08 -22.44
CA GLU A 302 -8.35 -25.68 -21.12
C GLU A 302 -6.89 -25.97 -20.85
N PHE A 303 -6.43 -25.48 -19.71
CA PHE A 303 -5.15 -25.88 -19.15
C PHE A 303 -5.46 -26.32 -17.74
N GLN A 304 -5.01 -27.51 -17.38
CA GLN A 304 -4.94 -27.83 -15.97
C GLN A 304 -3.82 -26.94 -15.42
N PRO A 305 -4.09 -26.04 -14.46
CA PRO A 305 -2.99 -25.56 -13.64
C PRO A 305 -2.36 -26.86 -13.13
N ARG A 306 -1.10 -27.12 -13.50
CA ARG A 306 -0.43 -28.30 -12.97
C ARG A 306 -0.60 -28.17 -11.47
N ASP A 307 -1.38 -29.10 -10.94
CA ASP A 307 -1.53 -29.30 -9.53
C ASP A 307 -0.10 -29.25 -8.98
N SER A 308 0.13 -28.49 -7.91
CA SER A 308 1.47 -28.38 -7.32
C SER A 308 2.06 -29.74 -6.95
N SER A 309 1.27 -30.82 -7.07
CA SER A 309 1.66 -32.23 -7.06
C SER A 309 2.45 -32.74 -8.29
N LEU A 310 2.43 -32.07 -9.45
CA LEU A 310 3.06 -32.56 -10.71
C LEU A 310 4.21 -31.70 -11.27
N CYS A 311 4.57 -30.59 -10.62
CA CYS A 311 6.00 -30.29 -10.50
C CYS A 311 6.53 -31.23 -9.43
N GLN A 312 6.95 -32.42 -9.82
CA GLN A 312 7.76 -33.30 -8.98
C GLN A 312 9.17 -32.69 -8.81
N TYR A 313 9.26 -31.51 -8.20
CA TYR A 313 10.01 -31.48 -6.95
C TYR A 313 9.04 -32.03 -5.91
N SER A 314 9.06 -33.35 -5.77
CA SER A 314 8.62 -34.12 -4.61
C SER A 314 8.01 -33.27 -3.48
N SER A 315 6.69 -33.12 -3.44
CA SER A 315 6.00 -32.87 -2.16
C SER A 315 5.78 -34.25 -1.51
N PRO A 316 6.00 -34.39 -0.19
CA PRO A 316 5.08 -33.75 0.73
C PRO A 316 5.78 -33.26 2.00
N ASN A 317 5.88 -31.94 2.17
CA ASN A 317 5.66 -31.40 3.52
C ASN A 317 4.30 -30.73 3.47
N HIS A 318 3.26 -31.49 3.79
CA HIS A 318 2.01 -30.88 4.24
C HIS A 318 2.38 -30.13 5.51
N HIS A 319 2.55 -28.81 5.43
CA HIS A 319 2.72 -28.01 6.63
C HIS A 319 1.49 -28.24 7.51
N PRO A 320 1.67 -28.67 8.77
CA PRO A 320 0.54 -28.83 9.67
C PRO A 320 -0.22 -27.50 9.77
N THR A 321 -1.54 -27.56 9.97
CA THR A 321 -2.31 -26.34 10.14
C THR A 321 -1.92 -25.69 11.45
N ILE A 322 -1.36 -24.49 11.35
CA ILE A 322 -0.96 -23.69 12.50
C ILE A 322 -1.64 -22.34 12.35
N TYR A 323 -2.52 -22.04 13.31
CA TYR A 323 -3.19 -20.77 13.45
C TYR A 323 -2.34 -19.84 14.30
N PHE A 324 -1.95 -18.68 13.76
CA PHE A 324 -1.18 -17.69 14.51
C PHE A 324 -1.91 -16.35 14.58
N THR A 325 -2.08 -15.83 15.79
CA THR A 325 -2.58 -14.47 15.99
C THR A 325 -1.78 -13.72 17.06
N GLY A 326 -1.82 -12.39 16.99
CA GLY A 326 -1.06 -11.52 17.88
C GLY A 326 -1.91 -10.37 18.41
N ILE A 327 -1.73 -10.03 19.69
CA ILE A 327 -2.41 -8.90 20.35
C ILE A 327 -1.42 -7.98 21.04
N GLN A 328 -1.49 -6.67 20.75
CA GLN A 328 -0.63 -5.68 21.40
C GLN A 328 -1.06 -5.46 22.86
N PRO A 329 -0.12 -5.50 23.83
CA PRO A 329 -0.40 -5.20 25.23
C PRO A 329 -0.62 -3.70 25.43
N THR A 330 -1.85 -3.26 25.18
CA THR A 330 -2.29 -1.87 25.34
C THR A 330 -3.06 -1.65 26.66
N GLY A 331 -2.89 -2.54 27.63
CA GLY A 331 -3.71 -2.63 28.85
C GLY A 331 -5.01 -3.42 28.63
N ILE A 332 -5.97 -3.27 29.52
CA ILE A 332 -7.23 -4.04 29.53
C ILE A 332 -8.03 -3.85 28.23
N PRO A 333 -8.50 -4.92 27.56
CA PRO A 333 -9.28 -4.83 26.33
C PRO A 333 -10.69 -4.27 26.58
N HIS A 334 -11.25 -3.62 25.57
CA HIS A 334 -12.64 -3.16 25.59
C HIS A 334 -13.55 -4.09 24.76
N LEU A 335 -14.88 -3.91 24.85
CA LEU A 335 -15.85 -4.74 24.13
C LEU A 335 -15.58 -4.82 22.62
N GLY A 336 -15.13 -3.73 22.00
CA GLY A 336 -14.69 -3.77 20.60
C GLY A 336 -13.52 -4.73 20.29
N ASN A 337 -12.59 -4.94 21.23
CA ASN A 337 -11.53 -5.97 21.11
C ASN A 337 -12.08 -7.36 21.39
N PHE A 338 -12.95 -7.48 22.40
CA PHE A 338 -13.58 -8.73 22.78
C PHE A 338 -14.35 -9.35 21.60
N PHE A 339 -15.34 -8.65 21.06
CA PHE A 339 -16.15 -9.13 19.92
C PHE A 339 -15.39 -9.15 18.60
N GLY A 340 -14.46 -8.21 18.41
CA GLY A 340 -13.73 -8.08 17.14
C GLY A 340 -12.61 -9.09 16.97
N SER A 341 -12.12 -9.70 18.06
CA SER A 341 -10.91 -10.53 18.04
C SER A 341 -10.96 -11.70 19.03
N ILE A 342 -11.16 -11.43 20.32
CA ILE A 342 -11.03 -12.46 21.37
C ILE A 342 -12.10 -13.55 21.27
N GLU A 343 -13.37 -13.18 21.13
CA GLU A 343 -14.46 -14.15 20.97
C GLU A 343 -14.30 -15.02 19.71
N PRO A 344 -13.96 -14.45 18.52
CA PRO A 344 -13.55 -15.24 17.37
C PRO A 344 -12.43 -16.25 17.65
N TRP A 345 -11.44 -15.91 18.49
CA TRP A 345 -10.38 -16.83 18.87
C TRP A 345 -10.88 -17.96 19.76
N ILE A 346 -11.75 -17.67 20.71
CA ILE A 346 -12.37 -18.68 21.59
C ILE A 346 -13.20 -19.67 20.76
N ASP A 347 -14.02 -19.14 19.84
CA ASP A 347 -14.82 -19.99 18.96
C ASP A 347 -13.93 -20.82 18.03
N LEU A 348 -12.86 -20.23 17.47
CA LEU A 348 -11.89 -20.95 16.65
C LEU A 348 -11.24 -22.07 17.46
N GLN A 349 -10.69 -21.76 18.64
CA GLN A 349 -10.11 -22.72 19.58
C GLN A 349 -11.06 -23.89 19.83
N ASN A 350 -12.36 -23.65 19.98
CA ASN A 350 -13.36 -24.69 20.22
C ASN A 350 -13.74 -25.52 18.98
N SER A 351 -13.45 -25.02 17.78
CA SER A 351 -13.79 -25.67 16.50
C SER A 351 -12.62 -26.34 15.79
N VAL A 352 -11.37 -26.00 16.12
CA VAL A 352 -10.17 -26.58 15.48
C VAL A 352 -9.98 -28.05 15.86
N ASN A 353 -9.41 -28.82 14.93
CA ASN A 353 -9.12 -30.22 15.18
C ASN A 353 -8.02 -30.36 16.24
N PRO A 354 -7.99 -31.44 17.05
CA PRO A 354 -6.94 -31.65 18.05
C PRO A 354 -5.51 -31.73 17.50
N GLU A 355 -5.38 -31.98 16.19
CA GLU A 355 -4.11 -32.07 15.46
C GLU A 355 -3.60 -30.70 14.95
N ASP A 356 -4.47 -29.68 14.92
CA ASP A 356 -4.11 -28.32 14.53
C ASP A 356 -3.58 -27.55 15.74
N GLN A 357 -2.58 -26.70 15.53
CA GLN A 357 -2.01 -25.89 16.60
C GLN A 357 -2.54 -24.47 16.55
N MET A 358 -3.05 -23.97 17.67
CA MET A 358 -3.40 -22.57 17.84
C MET A 358 -2.34 -21.85 18.67
N MET A 359 -1.86 -20.71 18.19
CA MET A 359 -0.84 -19.90 18.82
C MET A 359 -1.32 -18.46 18.97
N LEU A 360 -1.18 -17.90 20.16
CA LEU A 360 -1.52 -16.52 20.47
C LEU A 360 -0.32 -15.83 21.11
N SER A 361 0.18 -14.80 20.44
CA SER A 361 1.31 -14.01 20.93
C SER A 361 0.85 -12.69 21.53
N VAL A 362 1.25 -12.41 22.77
CA VAL A 362 1.18 -11.07 23.35
C VAL A 362 2.38 -10.27 22.82
N VAL A 363 2.14 -9.40 21.85
CA VAL A 363 3.17 -8.77 21.03
C VAL A 363 3.73 -7.48 21.64
N ASP A 364 4.52 -7.65 22.70
CA ASP A 364 5.17 -6.56 23.44
C ASP A 364 6.26 -5.82 22.66
N GLN A 365 6.97 -6.48 21.73
CA GLN A 365 7.93 -5.79 20.85
C GLN A 365 7.20 -4.87 19.86
N HIS A 366 6.02 -5.25 19.38
CA HIS A 366 5.19 -4.36 18.54
C HIS A 366 4.67 -3.14 19.31
N ALA A 367 4.47 -3.24 20.63
CA ALA A 367 3.96 -2.13 21.45
C ALA A 367 4.92 -0.94 21.50
N ILE A 368 6.23 -1.17 21.29
CA ILE A 368 7.27 -0.12 21.29
C ILE A 368 7.63 0.39 19.88
N SER A 369 6.90 -0.04 18.84
CA SER A 369 7.15 0.37 17.44
C SER A 369 6.95 1.87 17.19
N LEU A 370 6.11 2.52 18.00
CA LEU A 370 5.86 3.97 17.96
C LEU A 370 6.76 4.76 18.94
N GLY A 371 7.72 4.10 19.58
CA GLY A 371 8.58 4.66 20.61
C GLY A 371 8.51 3.86 21.92
N PRO A 372 9.51 4.03 22.81
CA PRO A 372 9.56 3.30 24.07
C PRO A 372 8.41 3.69 25.00
N LEU A 373 7.94 2.72 25.77
CA LEU A 373 7.00 2.91 26.88
C LEU A 373 7.76 2.84 28.22
N PRO A 374 7.27 3.50 29.29
CA PRO A 374 7.75 3.25 30.64
C PRO A 374 7.76 1.75 30.96
N ALA A 375 8.84 1.26 31.56
CA ALA A 375 9.05 -0.17 31.77
C ALA A 375 7.97 -0.82 32.66
N ASP A 376 7.53 -0.10 33.69
CA ASP A 376 6.44 -0.52 34.57
C ASP A 376 5.11 -0.60 33.81
N GLN A 377 4.85 0.33 32.89
CA GLN A 377 3.64 0.36 32.08
C GLN A 377 3.60 -0.83 31.11
N LEU A 378 4.70 -1.11 30.41
CA LEU A 378 4.74 -2.25 29.47
C LEU A 378 4.56 -3.58 30.22
N ARG A 379 5.24 -3.77 31.35
CA ARG A 379 5.09 -4.98 32.18
C ARG A 379 3.65 -5.17 32.65
N ARG A 380 3.04 -4.12 33.21
CA ARG A 380 1.64 -4.14 33.66
C ARG A 380 0.69 -4.44 32.50
N ASN A 381 0.84 -3.76 31.37
CA ASN A 381 -0.01 -3.97 30.20
C ASN A 381 0.09 -5.39 29.63
N THR A 382 1.29 -5.96 29.58
CA THR A 382 1.51 -7.35 29.12
C THR A 382 0.84 -8.35 30.04
N ARG A 383 0.98 -8.17 31.36
CA ARG A 383 0.34 -9.03 32.35
C ARG A 383 -1.19 -8.91 32.30
N GLN A 384 -1.72 -7.68 32.29
CA GLN A 384 -3.15 -7.43 32.19
C GLN A 384 -3.76 -7.95 30.90
N MET A 385 -3.08 -7.79 29.75
CA MET A 385 -3.57 -8.33 28.49
C MET A 385 -3.63 -9.86 28.53
N THR A 386 -2.61 -10.50 29.09
CA THR A 386 -2.58 -11.97 29.25
C THR A 386 -3.72 -12.44 30.14
N ALA A 387 -3.86 -11.84 31.33
CA ALA A 387 -4.96 -12.13 32.26
C ALA A 387 -6.32 -11.96 31.59
N SER A 388 -6.51 -10.86 30.85
CA SER A 388 -7.75 -10.54 30.15
C SER A 388 -8.12 -11.60 29.12
N VAL A 389 -7.16 -12.03 28.30
CA VAL A 389 -7.38 -13.02 27.24
C VAL A 389 -7.76 -14.37 27.83
N ILE A 390 -7.10 -14.80 28.92
CA ILE A 390 -7.44 -16.03 29.65
C ILE A 390 -8.83 -15.91 30.29
N ALA A 391 -9.09 -14.82 31.02
CA ALA A 391 -10.36 -14.59 31.70
C ALA A 391 -11.54 -14.54 30.72
N CYS A 392 -11.33 -14.05 29.49
CA CYS A 392 -12.34 -14.09 28.45
C CYS A 392 -12.67 -15.50 27.94
N GLY A 393 -11.77 -16.48 28.13
CA GLY A 393 -12.00 -17.88 27.77
C GLY A 393 -10.95 -18.52 26.85
N VAL A 394 -9.83 -17.85 26.54
CA VAL A 394 -8.71 -18.52 25.86
C VAL A 394 -8.06 -19.48 26.85
N ASP A 395 -7.95 -20.74 26.45
CA ASP A 395 -7.43 -21.82 27.29
C ASP A 395 -5.95 -22.06 26.95
N PRO A 396 -5.00 -21.75 27.85
CA PRO A 396 -3.57 -21.91 27.62
C PRO A 396 -3.11 -23.37 27.44
N SER A 397 -3.97 -24.35 27.72
CA SER A 397 -3.72 -25.77 27.46
C SER A 397 -4.04 -26.18 26.02
N ARG A 398 -4.89 -25.42 25.32
CA ARG A 398 -5.32 -25.65 23.93
C ARG A 398 -4.70 -24.66 22.96
N THR A 399 -4.45 -23.44 23.43
CA THR A 399 -3.78 -22.38 22.69
C THR A 399 -2.42 -22.11 23.31
N LEU A 400 -1.36 -22.20 22.50
CA LEU A 400 -0.02 -21.83 22.93
C LEU A 400 0.06 -20.30 23.07
N LEU A 401 -0.25 -19.82 24.27
CA LEU A 401 -0.25 -18.42 24.67
C LEU A 401 1.11 -18.01 25.23
N PHE A 402 1.81 -17.08 24.60
CA PHE A 402 3.17 -16.68 25.01
C PHE A 402 3.44 -15.18 24.79
N ARG A 403 4.51 -14.64 25.40
CA ARG A 403 4.97 -13.27 25.12
C ARG A 403 5.96 -13.26 23.96
N GLN A 404 5.82 -12.31 23.05
CA GLN A 404 6.68 -12.21 21.88
C GLN A 404 8.16 -12.04 22.23
N SER A 405 8.49 -11.23 23.23
CA SER A 405 9.88 -11.00 23.69
C SER A 405 10.58 -12.23 24.26
N ASP A 406 9.85 -13.28 24.68
CA ASP A 406 10.44 -14.53 25.16
C ASP A 406 11.05 -15.38 24.02
N ILE A 407 10.82 -15.00 22.76
CA ILE A 407 11.21 -15.74 21.55
C ILE A 407 12.20 -14.88 20.72
N PRO A 408 13.51 -14.89 21.06
CA PRO A 408 14.53 -14.12 20.34
C PRO A 408 14.59 -14.41 18.84
N GLN A 409 14.14 -15.60 18.43
CA GLN A 409 14.16 -16.07 17.05
C GLN A 409 13.27 -15.21 16.14
N ILE A 410 12.20 -14.62 16.67
CA ILE A 410 11.34 -13.70 15.93
C ILE A 410 12.14 -12.47 15.48
N ALA A 411 12.93 -11.87 16.37
CA ALA A 411 13.77 -10.72 16.03
C ALA A 411 14.88 -11.10 15.03
N GLN A 412 15.47 -12.29 15.20
CA GLN A 412 16.49 -12.81 14.27
C GLN A 412 15.91 -13.03 12.86
N LEU A 413 14.73 -13.65 12.75
CA LEU A 413 14.07 -13.82 11.46
C LEU A 413 13.64 -12.47 10.87
N SER A 414 13.17 -11.53 11.69
CA SER A 414 12.84 -10.17 11.20
C SER A 414 14.03 -9.48 10.53
N TRP A 415 15.24 -9.68 11.05
CA TRP A 415 16.47 -9.17 10.42
C TRP A 415 16.72 -9.79 9.04
N ILE A 416 16.61 -11.12 8.96
CA ILE A 416 16.75 -11.88 7.70
C ILE A 416 15.69 -11.45 6.67
N LEU A 417 14.43 -11.28 7.08
CA LEU A 417 13.37 -10.80 6.20
C LEU A 417 13.62 -9.35 5.74
N GLY A 418 14.25 -8.54 6.60
CA GLY A 418 14.65 -7.18 6.27
C GLY A 418 15.65 -7.10 5.11
N SER A 419 16.56 -8.07 4.96
CA SER A 419 17.48 -8.10 3.81
C SER A 419 16.80 -8.42 2.47
N LEU A 420 15.53 -8.84 2.49
CA LEU A 420 14.72 -9.10 1.30
C LEU A 420 13.84 -7.91 0.88
N GLN A 421 13.86 -6.81 1.64
CA GLN A 421 13.02 -5.63 1.41
C GLN A 421 13.85 -4.35 1.25
N THR A 422 13.18 -3.31 0.75
CA THR A 422 13.77 -1.97 0.63
C THR A 422 12.97 -0.96 1.41
N THR A 423 13.65 0.07 1.92
CA THR A 423 13.04 1.20 2.63
C THR A 423 11.92 1.83 1.80
N SER A 424 12.13 1.99 0.49
CA SER A 424 11.13 2.51 -0.46
C SER A 424 9.85 1.67 -0.54
N LYS A 425 9.92 0.35 -0.40
CA LYS A 425 8.73 -0.51 -0.39
C LYS A 425 7.96 -0.37 0.92
N LEU A 426 8.67 -0.39 2.05
CA LEU A 426 8.08 -0.24 3.38
C LEU A 426 7.44 1.15 3.57
N ALA A 427 8.10 2.21 3.10
CA ALA A 427 7.59 3.59 3.22
C ALA A 427 6.32 3.87 2.38
N ARG A 428 5.98 2.98 1.43
CA ARG A 428 4.74 3.10 0.64
C ARG A 428 3.52 2.52 1.32
N LEU A 429 3.70 1.73 2.38
CA LEU A 429 2.59 1.11 3.10
C LEU A 429 1.64 2.17 3.66
N PRO A 430 0.33 2.09 3.40
CA PRO A 430 -0.65 3.07 3.88
C PRO A 430 -0.59 3.29 5.39
N GLN A 431 -0.46 2.20 6.17
CA GLN A 431 -0.38 2.29 7.62
C GLN A 431 0.87 3.03 8.13
N TYR A 432 2.00 2.90 7.42
CA TYR A 432 3.19 3.69 7.73
C TYR A 432 2.90 5.17 7.48
N LYS A 433 2.29 5.49 6.32
CA LYS A 433 1.94 6.88 5.95
C LYS A 433 0.98 7.54 6.92
N GLU A 434 -0.03 6.82 7.40
CA GLU A 434 -1.00 7.34 8.36
C GLU A 434 -0.36 7.53 9.75
N LYS A 435 0.42 6.56 10.23
CA LYS A 435 1.00 6.62 11.58
C LYS A 435 2.15 7.63 11.68
N GLN A 436 2.91 7.85 10.60
CA GLN A 436 3.99 8.83 10.61
C GLN A 436 3.49 10.28 10.77
N GLU A 437 2.25 10.58 10.38
CA GLU A 437 1.65 11.92 10.53
C GLU A 437 1.53 12.36 11.99
N ARG A 438 1.57 11.41 12.94
CA ARG A 438 1.62 11.69 14.38
C ARG A 438 2.93 12.35 14.82
N PHE A 439 4.00 12.16 14.05
CA PHE A 439 5.34 12.68 14.34
C PHE A 439 5.59 13.98 13.57
N LYS A 440 4.96 15.07 14.02
CA LYS A 440 4.98 16.40 13.36
C LYS A 440 6.38 16.98 13.09
N LYS A 441 7.40 16.54 13.82
CA LYS A 441 8.80 16.99 13.67
C LYS A 441 9.63 16.15 12.70
N GLY A 442 9.07 15.05 12.18
CA GLY A 442 9.80 14.11 11.30
C GLY A 442 10.66 13.08 12.04
N ASP A 443 10.73 13.15 13.37
CA ASP A 443 11.44 12.17 14.23
C ASP A 443 10.64 10.86 14.34
N ILE A 444 10.51 10.15 13.21
CA ILE A 444 9.73 8.91 13.10
C ILE A 444 10.61 7.74 13.56
N PRO A 445 10.17 6.92 14.54
CA PRO A 445 10.91 5.75 14.98
C PRO A 445 11.12 4.74 13.84
N VAL A 446 12.33 4.18 13.72
CA VAL A 446 12.64 3.13 12.73
C VAL A 446 11.73 1.92 12.90
N GLY A 447 11.36 1.60 14.15
CA GLY A 447 10.40 0.52 14.46
C GLY A 447 9.06 0.68 13.75
N LEU A 448 8.58 1.91 13.50
CA LEU A 448 7.35 2.13 12.76
C LEU A 448 7.49 1.75 11.27
N LEU A 449 8.68 1.87 10.70
CA LEU A 449 8.95 1.45 9.31
C LEU A 449 9.10 -0.07 9.21
N THR A 450 9.73 -0.70 10.20
CA THR A 450 10.14 -2.10 10.15
C THR A 450 9.19 -3.08 10.85
N TYR A 451 8.22 -2.61 11.65
CA TYR A 451 7.27 -3.52 12.32
C TYR A 451 6.54 -4.50 11.38
N PRO A 452 6.24 -4.20 10.11
CA PRO A 452 5.61 -5.19 9.24
C PRO A 452 6.52 -6.39 8.92
N LEU A 453 7.85 -6.21 8.98
CA LEU A 453 8.83 -7.30 8.88
C LEU A 453 8.78 -8.17 10.13
N LEU A 454 8.70 -7.53 11.31
CA LEU A 454 8.56 -8.22 12.59
C LEU A 454 7.23 -9.01 12.64
N GLN A 455 6.15 -8.43 12.14
CA GLN A 455 4.86 -9.09 12.01
C GLN A 455 4.92 -10.33 11.09
N ALA A 456 5.69 -10.26 10.00
CA ALA A 456 5.91 -11.43 9.16
C ALA A 456 6.76 -12.48 9.87
N ALA A 457 7.80 -12.06 10.60
CA ALA A 457 8.63 -12.96 11.39
C ALA A 457 7.85 -13.67 12.49
N ASP A 458 6.89 -13.01 13.14
CA ASP A 458 6.01 -13.61 14.15
C ASP A 458 5.33 -14.87 13.60
N VAL A 459 4.74 -14.78 12.40
CA VAL A 459 4.00 -15.88 11.76
C VAL A 459 4.94 -16.93 11.17
N LEU A 460 5.99 -16.48 10.47
CA LEU A 460 6.88 -17.37 9.72
C LEU A 460 7.85 -18.16 10.62
N THR A 461 8.22 -17.62 11.79
CA THR A 461 9.05 -18.35 12.77
C THR A 461 8.41 -19.69 13.17
N PHE A 462 7.09 -19.72 13.26
CA PHE A 462 6.32 -20.92 13.59
C PHE A 462 5.78 -21.65 12.35
N LYS A 463 6.15 -21.22 11.14
CA LYS A 463 5.63 -21.75 9.86
C LYS A 463 4.10 -21.79 9.86
N ALA A 464 3.46 -20.74 10.39
CA ALA A 464 2.01 -20.71 10.51
C ALA A 464 1.32 -20.65 9.15
N THR A 465 0.29 -21.47 8.93
CA THR A 465 -0.41 -21.58 7.64
C THR A 465 -1.65 -20.70 7.58
N THR A 466 -2.21 -20.31 8.72
CA THR A 466 -3.46 -19.54 8.78
C THR A 466 -3.38 -18.43 9.84
N VAL A 467 -3.89 -17.24 9.50
CA VAL A 467 -3.84 -16.05 10.36
C VAL A 467 -5.26 -15.48 10.52
N PRO A 468 -5.88 -15.57 11.73
CA PRO A 468 -7.21 -15.06 11.97
C PRO A 468 -7.16 -13.56 12.27
N VAL A 469 -7.44 -12.76 11.24
CA VAL A 469 -7.44 -11.29 11.30
C VAL A 469 -8.58 -10.73 10.46
N GLY A 470 -9.09 -9.56 10.86
CA GLY A 470 -10.13 -8.85 10.11
C GLY A 470 -9.66 -8.35 8.74
N GLU A 471 -10.60 -7.99 7.87
CA GLU A 471 -10.35 -7.45 6.51
C GLU A 471 -9.36 -6.27 6.48
N ASP A 472 -9.39 -5.42 7.52
CA ASP A 472 -8.51 -4.27 7.69
C ASP A 472 -7.00 -4.63 7.68
N GLN A 473 -6.64 -5.90 7.90
CA GLN A 473 -5.26 -6.39 7.95
C GLN A 473 -4.80 -7.11 6.67
N SER A 474 -5.63 -7.16 5.63
CA SER A 474 -5.32 -7.82 4.34
C SER A 474 -4.00 -7.35 3.71
N GLN A 475 -3.68 -6.06 3.81
CA GLN A 475 -2.43 -5.51 3.31
C GLN A 475 -1.19 -6.08 4.00
N HIS A 476 -1.25 -6.32 5.31
CA HIS A 476 -0.15 -6.91 6.06
C HIS A 476 0.02 -8.38 5.72
N LEU A 477 -1.08 -9.12 5.52
CA LEU A 477 -1.01 -10.49 5.04
C LEU A 477 -0.44 -10.62 3.63
N ASN A 478 -0.76 -9.69 2.73
CA ASN A 478 -0.16 -9.65 1.41
C ASN A 478 1.36 -9.43 1.48
N LEU A 479 1.82 -8.54 2.35
CA LEU A 479 3.26 -8.35 2.59
C LEU A 479 3.90 -9.61 3.17
N LEU A 480 3.25 -10.23 4.16
CA LEU A 480 3.69 -11.45 4.82
C LEU A 480 3.85 -12.61 3.83
N GLY A 481 2.82 -12.90 3.04
CA GLY A 481 2.87 -13.92 1.99
C GLY A 481 3.92 -13.58 0.92
N GLY A 482 4.05 -12.29 0.57
CA GLY A 482 5.10 -11.82 -0.33
C GLY A 482 6.52 -12.04 0.20
N LEU A 483 6.72 -11.89 1.51
CA LEU A 483 8.00 -12.15 2.19
C LEU A 483 8.32 -13.65 2.26
N ALA A 484 7.34 -14.48 2.61
CA ALA A 484 7.47 -15.93 2.59
C ALA A 484 7.87 -16.43 1.20
N TYR A 485 7.14 -15.97 0.17
CA TYR A 485 7.45 -16.30 -1.22
C TYR A 485 8.83 -15.79 -1.65
N ALA A 486 9.19 -14.56 -1.30
CA ALA A 486 10.49 -14.00 -1.63
C ALA A 486 11.64 -14.79 -0.99
N PHE A 487 11.49 -15.21 0.27
CA PHE A 487 12.49 -16.04 0.95
C PHE A 487 12.65 -17.39 0.25
N ASN A 488 11.54 -18.12 0.06
CA ASN A 488 11.53 -19.43 -0.59
C ASN A 488 12.17 -19.37 -1.99
N LYS A 489 11.82 -18.32 -2.76
CA LYS A 489 12.38 -18.10 -4.09
C LYS A 489 13.87 -17.76 -4.08
N THR A 490 14.31 -16.85 -3.20
CA THR A 490 15.71 -16.40 -3.13
C THR A 490 16.64 -17.55 -2.76
N TYR A 491 16.25 -18.37 -1.79
CA TYR A 491 17.06 -19.48 -1.29
C TYR A 491 16.72 -20.84 -1.90
N GLN A 492 15.86 -20.86 -2.93
CA GLN A 492 15.44 -22.08 -3.64
C GLN A 492 14.97 -23.20 -2.67
N THR A 493 14.07 -22.85 -1.76
CA THR A 493 13.55 -23.73 -0.72
C THR A 493 12.02 -23.63 -0.65
N ASP A 494 11.39 -24.51 0.13
CA ASP A 494 9.97 -24.46 0.46
C ASP A 494 9.75 -24.48 1.98
N ILE A 495 10.59 -23.74 2.71
CA ILE A 495 10.58 -23.77 4.18
C ILE A 495 9.35 -23.07 4.76
N PHE A 496 8.89 -21.99 4.12
CA PHE A 496 7.77 -21.19 4.60
C PHE A 496 6.48 -21.51 3.84
N PRO A 497 5.39 -21.85 4.54
CA PRO A 497 4.07 -21.83 3.90
C PRO A 497 3.68 -20.38 3.58
N ILE A 498 2.80 -20.21 2.58
CA ILE A 498 2.17 -18.91 2.30
C ILE A 498 0.91 -18.80 3.18
N PRO A 499 0.91 -17.95 4.22
CA PRO A 499 -0.16 -17.99 5.20
C PRO A 499 -1.46 -17.41 4.63
N LYS A 500 -2.58 -18.05 4.95
CA LYS A 500 -3.91 -17.65 4.48
C LYS A 500 -4.64 -16.82 5.52
N GLN A 501 -5.42 -15.86 5.05
CA GLN A 501 -6.31 -15.10 5.93
C GLN A 501 -7.49 -15.98 6.35
N LEU A 502 -7.82 -15.97 7.64
CA LEU A 502 -9.10 -16.44 8.13
C LEU A 502 -9.95 -15.25 8.60
N THR A 503 -10.91 -14.86 7.76
CA THR A 503 -11.88 -13.80 8.07
C THR A 503 -13.19 -14.43 8.51
N ARG A 504 -13.80 -13.91 9.59
CA ARG A 504 -15.16 -14.26 9.97
C ARG A 504 -16.16 -13.31 9.31
N GLU A 505 -17.21 -13.87 8.70
CA GLU A 505 -18.24 -13.11 7.98
C GLU A 505 -19.12 -12.23 8.88
N LYS A 506 -19.21 -12.53 10.19
CA LYS A 506 -20.15 -11.90 11.14
C LYS A 506 -19.47 -11.29 12.36
N ASN A 507 -18.50 -10.41 12.17
CA ASN A 507 -18.00 -9.63 13.32
C ASN A 507 -18.83 -8.35 13.49
N ALA A 508 -19.50 -8.22 14.63
CA ALA A 508 -20.19 -6.99 14.99
C ALA A 508 -19.16 -5.85 15.09
N ARG A 509 -19.23 -4.87 14.19
CA ARG A 509 -18.36 -3.69 14.23
C ARG A 509 -18.83 -2.76 15.35
N ILE A 510 -18.39 -3.03 16.57
CA ILE A 510 -18.77 -2.25 17.76
C ILE A 510 -18.15 -0.85 17.68
N ARG A 511 -19.00 0.18 17.71
CA ARG A 511 -18.60 1.59 17.64
C ARG A 511 -18.52 2.22 19.02
N SER A 512 -17.90 3.40 19.09
CA SER A 512 -17.80 4.19 20.31
C SER A 512 -19.19 4.56 20.85
N LEU A 513 -19.37 4.48 22.17
CA LEU A 513 -20.60 4.87 22.84
C LEU A 513 -20.87 6.38 22.77
N ARG A 514 -19.84 7.20 22.51
CA ARG A 514 -19.94 8.67 22.47
C ARG A 514 -19.79 9.26 21.07
N GLU A 515 -19.17 8.50 20.17
CA GLU A 515 -18.90 8.91 18.79
C GLU A 515 -19.21 7.73 17.84
N PRO A 516 -20.49 7.42 17.57
CA PRO A 516 -20.92 6.22 16.85
C PRO A 516 -20.31 6.10 15.44
N GLU A 517 -19.88 7.21 14.82
CA GLU A 517 -19.19 7.16 13.53
C GLU A 517 -17.83 6.46 13.60
N LYS A 518 -17.18 6.48 14.77
CA LYS A 518 -15.85 5.92 15.00
C LYS A 518 -15.91 4.54 15.64
N LYS A 519 -14.93 3.70 15.30
CA LYS A 519 -14.70 2.42 15.98
C LYS A 519 -14.34 2.68 17.45
N MET A 520 -14.79 1.79 18.35
CA MET A 520 -14.34 1.83 19.74
C MET A 520 -12.81 1.68 19.79
N SER A 521 -12.13 2.60 20.49
CA SER A 521 -10.67 2.64 20.60
C SER A 521 -10.24 3.25 21.93
N LYS A 522 -9.08 2.83 22.43
CA LYS A 522 -8.44 3.39 23.63
C LYS A 522 -7.91 4.80 23.42
N SER A 523 -7.53 5.14 22.18
CA SER A 523 -6.89 6.42 21.85
C SER A 523 -7.87 7.55 21.50
N SER A 524 -9.19 7.28 21.44
CA SER A 524 -10.20 8.26 21.02
C SER A 524 -11.47 8.22 21.88
N GLY A 525 -12.01 9.39 22.24
CA GLY A 525 -13.32 9.53 22.89
C GLY A 525 -13.34 9.45 24.43
N GLY A 526 -12.17 9.39 25.09
CA GLY A 526 -12.06 9.31 26.56
C GLY A 526 -12.56 7.98 27.16
N PRO A 527 -12.47 7.78 28.50
CA PRO A 527 -12.88 6.52 29.13
C PRO A 527 -14.36 6.16 28.96
N ARG A 528 -15.23 7.15 28.82
CA ARG A 528 -16.69 6.96 28.65
C ARG A 528 -17.09 6.53 27.23
N SER A 529 -16.19 6.52 26.25
CA SER A 529 -16.50 6.05 24.90
C SER A 529 -16.51 4.53 24.74
N ARG A 530 -16.03 3.81 25.75
CA ARG A 530 -15.75 2.37 25.69
C ARG A 530 -16.07 1.68 27.01
N ILE A 531 -16.47 0.42 26.92
CA ILE A 531 -16.62 -0.46 28.08
C ILE A 531 -15.43 -1.43 28.08
N GLU A 532 -14.67 -1.42 29.16
CA GLU A 532 -13.56 -2.33 29.41
C GLU A 532 -14.11 -3.62 30.04
N ILE A 533 -13.46 -4.76 29.77
CA ILE A 533 -13.99 -6.05 30.26
C ILE A 533 -13.98 -6.14 31.79
N THR A 534 -13.21 -5.29 32.47
CA THR A 534 -13.07 -5.18 33.92
C THR A 534 -13.91 -4.06 34.54
N ASP A 535 -14.73 -3.34 33.76
CA ASP A 535 -15.54 -2.25 34.32
C ASP A 535 -16.52 -2.79 35.37
N SER A 536 -16.65 -2.11 36.51
CA SER A 536 -17.64 -2.45 37.53
C SER A 536 -19.06 -2.29 37.01
N ARG A 537 -20.03 -2.93 37.67
CA ARG A 537 -21.46 -2.80 37.35
C ARG A 537 -21.89 -1.33 37.27
N GLU A 538 -21.50 -0.53 38.25
CA GLU A 538 -21.83 0.90 38.33
C GLU A 538 -21.22 1.67 37.14
N THR A 539 -19.98 1.34 36.78
CA THR A 539 -19.26 1.97 35.66
C THR A 539 -19.90 1.62 34.32
N ILE A 540 -20.31 0.37 34.12
CA ILE A 540 -21.03 -0.09 32.92
C ILE A 540 -22.36 0.66 32.81
N ILE A 541 -23.14 0.71 33.90
CA ILE A 541 -24.42 1.42 33.95
C ILE A 541 -24.21 2.91 33.61
N GLU A 542 -23.24 3.58 34.22
CA GLU A 542 -22.95 5.00 33.95
C GLU A 542 -22.59 5.23 32.47
N LYS A 543 -21.72 4.39 31.90
CA LYS A 543 -21.27 4.49 30.50
C LYS A 543 -22.43 4.25 29.52
N CYS A 544 -23.28 3.26 29.78
CA CYS A 544 -24.47 2.97 28.98
C CYS A 544 -25.51 4.10 29.07
N GLN A 545 -25.79 4.64 30.27
CA GLN A 545 -26.68 5.80 30.45
C GLN A 545 -26.22 6.99 29.61
N LYS A 546 -24.92 7.28 29.65
CA LYS A 546 -24.28 8.42 28.97
C LYS A 546 -23.95 8.15 27.50
N ALA A 547 -24.27 6.97 26.97
CA ALA A 547 -24.10 6.68 25.55
C ALA A 547 -24.93 7.66 24.71
N GLN A 548 -24.39 8.08 23.57
CA GLN A 548 -25.05 9.00 22.65
C GLN A 548 -26.33 8.34 22.13
N SER A 549 -27.41 9.11 22.11
CA SER A 549 -28.70 8.76 21.50
C SER A 549 -29.32 10.03 20.95
N ASP A 550 -30.31 9.88 20.08
CA ASP A 550 -31.14 11.00 19.63
C ASP A 550 -32.28 11.31 20.63
N THR A 551 -33.09 12.32 20.31
CA THR A 551 -34.20 12.83 21.12
C THR A 551 -35.55 12.18 20.78
N ALA A 552 -35.61 11.22 19.85
CA ALA A 552 -36.87 10.68 19.35
C ALA A 552 -37.58 9.74 20.36
N GLY A 553 -36.88 9.29 21.40
CA GLY A 553 -37.44 8.50 22.51
C GLY A 553 -37.74 7.03 22.17
N ALA A 554 -38.31 6.73 21.01
CA ALA A 554 -38.58 5.38 20.53
C ALA A 554 -37.31 4.68 19.99
N VAL A 555 -37.21 3.37 20.16
CA VAL A 555 -36.09 2.55 19.65
C VAL A 555 -36.39 2.05 18.24
N THR A 556 -35.61 2.48 17.24
CA THR A 556 -35.68 1.95 15.87
C THR A 556 -34.30 1.69 15.30
N TYR A 557 -34.19 0.70 14.42
CA TYR A 557 -32.96 0.33 13.74
C TYR A 557 -32.84 1.05 12.39
N ASP A 558 -31.94 2.02 12.30
CA ASP A 558 -31.62 2.75 11.07
C ASP A 558 -30.15 3.18 11.08
N LYS A 559 -29.31 2.46 10.35
CA LYS A 559 -27.86 2.72 10.25
C LYS A 559 -27.52 4.04 9.55
N LYS A 560 -28.43 4.62 8.77
CA LYS A 560 -28.20 5.88 8.04
C LYS A 560 -28.56 7.09 8.90
N ASN A 561 -29.77 7.08 9.46
CA ASN A 561 -30.29 8.26 10.16
C ASN A 561 -30.17 8.17 11.69
N ARG A 562 -30.08 6.95 12.26
CA ARG A 562 -30.05 6.71 13.71
C ARG A 562 -28.89 5.79 14.10
N LEU A 563 -27.68 6.13 13.67
CA LEU A 563 -26.47 5.32 13.87
C LEU A 563 -26.19 5.02 15.36
N ALA A 564 -26.46 5.98 16.24
CA ALA A 564 -26.20 5.84 17.68
C ALA A 564 -27.07 4.75 18.31
N VAL A 565 -28.40 4.79 18.09
CA VAL A 565 -29.35 3.79 18.60
C VAL A 565 -29.12 2.44 17.93
N SER A 566 -28.86 2.44 16.62
CA SER A 566 -28.53 1.20 15.88
C SER A 566 -27.26 0.53 16.40
N ASN A 567 -26.25 1.30 16.81
CA ASN A 567 -25.04 0.76 17.44
C ASN A 567 -25.33 0.11 18.80
N LEU A 568 -26.22 0.68 19.61
CA LEU A 568 -26.64 0.08 20.88
C LEU A 568 -27.41 -1.22 20.66
N LEU A 569 -28.26 -1.30 19.64
CA LEU A 569 -28.95 -2.53 19.23
C LEU A 569 -27.98 -3.57 18.67
N ASP A 570 -27.02 -3.17 17.82
CA ASP A 570 -25.95 -4.05 17.32
C ASP A 570 -25.15 -4.64 18.50
N LEU A 571 -24.83 -3.83 19.52
CA LEU A 571 -24.14 -4.27 20.72
C LEU A 571 -25.01 -5.17 21.61
N TYR A 572 -26.31 -4.87 21.73
CA TYR A 572 -27.26 -5.72 22.45
C TYR A 572 -27.36 -7.10 21.79
N SER A 573 -27.51 -7.14 20.47
CA SER A 573 -27.53 -8.39 19.69
C SER A 573 -26.25 -9.19 19.87
N ALA A 574 -25.08 -8.51 19.87
CA ALA A 574 -23.79 -9.16 20.08
C ALA A 574 -23.64 -9.75 21.50
N ILE A 575 -24.03 -9.00 22.55
CA ILE A 575 -23.86 -9.46 23.94
C ILE A 575 -24.81 -10.61 24.29
N THR A 576 -26.04 -10.61 23.75
CA THR A 576 -27.01 -11.69 24.00
C THR A 576 -26.90 -12.86 23.04
N LYS A 577 -26.09 -12.73 21.98
CA LYS A 577 -26.03 -13.66 20.84
C LYS A 577 -27.40 -13.88 20.16
N THR A 578 -28.29 -12.91 20.25
CA THR A 578 -29.64 -12.96 19.67
C THR A 578 -29.67 -12.14 18.38
N PRO A 579 -30.14 -12.68 17.24
CA PRO A 579 -30.31 -11.91 16.01
C PRO A 579 -31.19 -10.67 16.22
N LEU A 580 -30.88 -9.55 15.56
CA LEU A 580 -31.66 -8.31 15.66
C LEU A 580 -33.16 -8.49 15.37
N SER A 581 -33.52 -9.42 14.48
CA SER A 581 -34.90 -9.74 14.11
C SER A 581 -35.71 -10.38 15.23
N GLU A 582 -35.05 -10.95 16.24
CA GLU A 582 -35.68 -11.66 17.35
C GLU A 582 -35.75 -10.81 18.63
N ILE A 583 -35.14 -9.61 18.62
CA ILE A 583 -35.18 -8.70 19.76
C ILE A 583 -36.46 -7.86 19.67
N ASP A 584 -37.40 -8.11 20.58
CA ASP A 584 -38.57 -7.24 20.72
C ASP A 584 -38.23 -5.99 21.55
N TYR A 585 -37.87 -4.93 20.85
CA TYR A 585 -37.62 -3.59 21.42
C TYR A 585 -38.75 -2.60 21.12
N SER A 586 -39.91 -3.07 20.64
CA SER A 586 -41.03 -2.21 20.19
C SER A 586 -41.62 -1.36 21.34
N SER A 587 -41.58 -1.90 22.56
CA SER A 587 -42.06 -1.25 23.78
C SER A 587 -41.00 -0.42 24.50
N TRP A 588 -39.74 -0.46 24.06
CA TRP A 588 -38.62 0.15 24.78
C TRP A 588 -38.46 1.63 24.43
N SER A 589 -38.24 2.44 25.46
CA SER A 589 -37.62 3.75 25.28
C SER A 589 -36.11 3.64 25.06
N THR A 590 -35.48 4.72 24.59
CA THR A 590 -34.01 4.77 24.48
C THR A 590 -33.31 4.62 25.83
N LEU A 591 -33.97 4.99 26.94
CA LEU A 591 -33.46 4.75 28.29
C LEU A 591 -33.54 3.27 28.65
N ASP A 592 -34.67 2.62 28.37
CA ASP A 592 -34.84 1.18 28.62
C ASP A 592 -33.82 0.36 27.84
N LEU A 593 -33.58 0.68 26.57
CA LEU A 593 -32.53 0.06 25.77
C LEU A 593 -31.15 0.16 26.45
N LYS A 594 -30.79 1.35 26.95
CA LYS A 594 -29.51 1.56 27.62
C LYS A 594 -29.41 0.75 28.92
N MET A 595 -30.50 0.64 29.67
CA MET A 595 -30.52 -0.08 30.97
C MET A 595 -30.51 -1.59 30.78
N ASN A 596 -31.33 -2.10 29.86
CA ASN A 596 -31.30 -3.50 29.47
C ASN A 596 -29.93 -3.88 28.92
N LEU A 597 -29.33 -3.02 28.08
CA LEU A 597 -27.98 -3.25 27.56
C LEU A 597 -26.93 -3.29 28.68
N ALA A 598 -26.98 -2.35 29.64
CA ALA A 598 -26.05 -2.33 30.76
C ALA A 598 -26.12 -3.62 31.58
N GLU A 599 -27.33 -4.10 31.88
CA GLU A 599 -27.55 -5.36 32.60
C GLU A 599 -27.00 -6.56 31.83
N LYS A 600 -27.28 -6.67 30.52
CA LYS A 600 -26.76 -7.79 29.71
C LYS A 600 -25.23 -7.76 29.58
N ILE A 601 -24.62 -6.58 29.50
CA ILE A 601 -23.17 -6.44 29.52
C ILE A 601 -22.62 -6.86 30.87
N ASP A 602 -23.20 -6.39 31.98
CA ASP A 602 -22.76 -6.72 33.33
C ASP A 602 -22.80 -8.23 33.58
N ASN A 603 -23.94 -8.88 33.32
CA ASN A 603 -24.11 -10.33 33.50
C ASN A 603 -23.13 -11.16 32.66
N ARG A 604 -22.74 -10.66 31.47
CA ARG A 604 -21.79 -11.35 30.60
C ARG A 604 -20.35 -11.14 31.05
N LEU A 605 -20.03 -9.95 31.58
CA LEU A 605 -18.68 -9.60 32.02
C LEU A 605 -18.40 -10.06 33.46
N GLU A 606 -19.39 -10.21 34.33
CA GLU A 606 -19.25 -10.63 35.72
C GLU A 606 -18.29 -11.83 35.90
N PRO A 607 -18.51 -13.01 35.27
CA PRO A 607 -17.58 -14.13 35.43
C PRO A 607 -16.19 -13.86 34.84
N ILE A 608 -16.09 -12.99 33.82
CA ILE A 608 -14.82 -12.59 33.22
C ILE A 608 -14.05 -11.67 34.18
N ARG A 609 -14.75 -10.75 34.87
CA ARG A 609 -14.14 -9.85 35.86
C ARG A 609 -13.61 -10.62 37.05
N GLU A 610 -14.41 -11.51 37.61
CA GLU A 610 -14.01 -12.35 38.73
C GLU A 610 -12.76 -13.17 38.37
N LYS A 611 -12.76 -13.82 37.19
CA LYS A 611 -11.59 -14.59 36.76
C LYS A 611 -10.38 -13.72 36.49
N PHE A 612 -10.56 -12.51 35.95
CA PHE A 612 -9.49 -11.55 35.74
C PHE A 612 -8.85 -11.13 37.07
N GLU A 613 -9.67 -10.79 38.08
CA GLU A 613 -9.18 -10.38 39.41
C GLU A 613 -8.45 -11.52 40.11
N GLU A 614 -8.96 -12.76 40.01
CA GLU A 614 -8.27 -13.96 40.51
C GLU A 614 -6.87 -14.10 39.87
N LEU A 615 -6.82 -14.04 38.53
CA LEU A 615 -5.57 -14.18 37.77
C LEU A 615 -4.60 -13.04 38.06
N GLU A 616 -5.08 -11.79 38.11
CA GLU A 616 -4.25 -10.62 38.37
C GLU A 616 -3.63 -10.65 39.77
N ASN A 617 -4.26 -11.29 40.75
CA ASN A 617 -3.71 -11.45 42.09
C ASN A 617 -2.88 -12.74 42.28
N SER A 618 -2.75 -13.57 41.24
CA SER A 618 -2.03 -14.85 41.29
C SER A 618 -0.68 -14.82 40.56
N GLU A 619 0.21 -15.75 40.89
CA GLU A 619 1.43 -16.03 40.09
C GLU A 619 1.15 -16.97 38.90
N GLU A 620 -0.11 -17.35 38.67
CA GLU A 620 -0.48 -18.34 37.67
C GLU A 620 -0.13 -17.87 36.25
N ILE A 621 -0.35 -16.58 35.97
CA ILE A 621 -0.03 -15.97 34.67
C ILE A 621 1.46 -16.10 34.34
N ASP A 622 2.33 -15.83 35.32
CA ASP A 622 3.77 -15.86 35.10
C ASP A 622 4.24 -17.30 34.83
N LYS A 623 3.70 -18.29 35.56
CA LYS A 623 3.95 -19.72 35.31
C LYS A 623 3.45 -20.18 33.95
N ILE A 624 2.27 -19.73 33.53
CA ILE A 624 1.71 -20.04 32.20
C ILE A 624 2.61 -19.47 31.10
N LEU A 625 2.99 -18.19 31.22
CA LEU A 625 3.82 -17.51 30.22
C LEU A 625 5.23 -18.09 30.15
N GLU A 626 5.82 -18.48 31.28
CA GLU A 626 7.12 -19.15 31.31
C GLU A 626 7.06 -20.51 30.61
N ARG A 627 6.14 -21.39 31.03
CA ARG A 627 5.99 -22.72 30.44
C ARG A 627 5.67 -22.67 28.95
N ASN A 628 4.71 -21.85 28.55
CA ASN A 628 4.31 -21.73 27.15
C ASN A 628 5.37 -20.99 26.33
N GLY A 629 6.09 -20.04 26.93
CA GLY A 629 7.23 -19.35 26.33
C GLY A 629 8.37 -20.32 26.00
N ASP A 630 8.69 -21.24 26.92
CA ASP A 630 9.70 -22.28 26.69
C ASP A 630 9.29 -23.23 25.55
N ALA A 631 8.04 -23.70 25.56
CA ALA A 631 7.51 -24.54 24.48
C ALA A 631 7.52 -23.83 23.12
N ALA A 632 7.13 -22.56 23.07
CA ALA A 632 7.21 -21.76 21.85
C ALA A 632 8.67 -21.55 21.41
N ARG A 633 9.59 -21.31 22.36
CA ARG A 633 11.01 -21.11 22.05
C ARG A 633 11.64 -22.36 21.47
N GLU A 634 11.27 -23.54 21.94
CA GLU A 634 11.75 -24.81 21.39
C GLU A 634 11.37 -24.98 19.91
N ILE A 635 10.09 -24.73 19.58
CA ILE A 635 9.59 -24.76 18.18
C ILE A 635 10.34 -23.74 17.32
N ALA A 636 10.46 -22.50 17.83
CA ALA A 636 11.10 -21.40 17.12
C ALA A 636 12.60 -21.66 16.89
N GLU A 637 13.32 -22.19 17.88
CA GLU A 637 14.74 -22.52 17.79
C GLU A 637 14.99 -23.62 16.76
N LYS A 638 14.15 -24.67 16.75
CA LYS A 638 14.23 -25.73 15.74
C LYS A 638 14.05 -25.16 14.33
N ASN A 639 13.03 -24.34 14.12
CA ASN A 639 12.77 -23.72 12.81
C ASN A 639 13.88 -22.75 12.42
N LEU A 640 14.38 -21.94 13.34
CA LEU A 640 15.42 -20.97 13.05
C LEU A 640 16.76 -21.62 12.72
N LYS A 641 17.13 -22.73 13.37
CA LYS A 641 18.33 -23.51 12.98
C LYS A 641 18.28 -23.93 11.51
N GLU A 642 17.12 -24.39 11.05
CA GLU A 642 16.90 -24.75 9.65
C GLU A 642 17.03 -23.53 8.73
N ILE A 643 16.39 -22.41 9.09
CA ILE A 643 16.44 -21.14 8.35
C ILE A 643 17.88 -20.64 8.25
N ARG A 644 18.64 -20.64 9.34
CA ARG A 644 20.05 -20.20 9.38
C ARG A 644 20.92 -21.01 8.43
N ARG A 645 20.74 -22.34 8.41
CA ARG A 645 21.44 -23.23 7.48
C ARG A 645 21.12 -22.90 6.03
N ILE A 646 19.86 -22.60 5.71
CA ILE A 646 19.44 -22.21 4.35
C ILE A 646 20.05 -20.87 3.94
N VAL A 647 20.08 -19.89 4.85
CA VAL A 647 20.67 -18.57 4.61
C VAL A 647 22.20 -18.65 4.45
N GLY A 648 22.84 -19.69 4.98
CA GLY A 648 24.28 -19.88 4.94
C GLY A 648 25.03 -19.29 6.14
N PHE A 649 24.33 -19.10 7.27
CA PHE A 649 25.00 -18.75 8.53
C PHE A 649 25.68 -19.97 9.15
N LEU A 650 26.86 -19.75 9.74
CA LEU A 650 27.67 -20.77 10.41
C LEU A 650 27.22 -21.01 11.85
#